data_AF-A0A178K6K9-F1
#
_entry.id   AF-A0A178K6K9-F1
#
_cell.length_a   1.000
_cell.length_b   1.000
_cell.length_c   1.000
_cell.angle_alpha   90.00
_cell.angle_beta   90.00
_cell.angle_gamma   90.00
#
_symmetry.space_group_name_H-M   'P 1'
#
loop_
_entity.id
_entity.type
_entity.pdbx_description
1 polymer ?
#
loop_
_entity_poly.entity_id
_entity_poly.type
_entity_poly.pdbx_seq_one_letter_code
_entity_poly.pdbx_strand_id
1 'polypeptide(L)'
;MQRRICTLLISAWLTACGGGGGDNAQPQRVSVKPQAINVDFKEPRTEKEVEAGEQLIGQYTFSSKSVPPAIDASWVYWETLSGHAVHRGLEYRVPYDNSLAGERIRFCVVPVNHVDRKVGDKTCSPYYLINSRPMSDLPSVGIIEHGYFPIYVGSLVQTALVDPDGTPVSEEEAKKYLFEWYSDGQLIAGENEDSYTARAEDEGKHLSVCIIDTKSNVLVSCYEMANKVAGLEGEPPVVDLQPLGETIEVGLPQYLIYEFIDFDNDKEDSFTTAYSWYVGDKFTSDSRLFIPTAEMLGKQVKGCVTPYSLTGHPKAQDIFCTAPSTVTAVADTKPRIQNLAITGSRFAGNTLMAQYDYFDADQDEDTTKRFEWFMVRDDELSLVSTTQSYTVATGDEGAKNQLALCVTPENAKETGATVCVNYDMPALEARGELNANGEVKVSLKGYPEFKRSYWLSTSQTLPLPIGLVSEPNQPAVLKIDEAIASINNLHSLKFCISPDERVLNEDDVCREVTLNNRLHRGVQLDLSDQTRIAMNVNQRVKYNYKGFNYDLRRPFTWAEFVQTGLADNDEYNSAEPVVLTGSDIVGLKMTPEQANQFCRRTFGAQGVISSPLFASLRASKTDLYGWPMALMEQAFLTKQYEGAYVIDADVEQVAESQKKYPFICYVSETNQFYGER
;
A
#
# COMPACT_ATOMS: atom_id res chain seq x y z
N MET A 1 14.22 17.61 -13.42
CA MET A 1 13.30 18.22 -14.41
C MET A 1 13.41 17.48 -15.73
N GLN A 2 12.28 17.07 -16.30
CA GLN A 2 12.16 16.32 -17.56
C GLN A 2 12.39 17.16 -18.82
N ARG A 3 12.88 16.47 -19.88
CA ARG A 3 12.54 16.55 -21.33
C ARG A 3 12.51 17.90 -22.07
N ARG A 4 13.12 17.89 -23.27
CA ARG A 4 12.59 18.34 -24.61
C ARG A 4 13.72 18.13 -25.65
N ILE A 5 13.62 17.26 -26.65
CA ILE A 5 12.91 17.33 -27.95
C ILE A 5 13.12 18.66 -28.70
N CYS A 6 13.77 18.58 -29.86
CA CYS A 6 13.55 19.47 -31.01
C CYS A 6 13.68 18.66 -32.31
N THR A 7 12.61 18.70 -33.10
CA THR A 7 12.49 18.17 -34.46
C THR A 7 12.13 19.36 -35.35
N LEU A 8 12.68 19.47 -36.56
CA LEU A 8 12.03 20.23 -37.64
C LEU A 8 12.49 19.74 -39.03
N LEU A 9 11.47 19.47 -39.84
CA LEU A 9 11.46 19.16 -41.27
C LEU A 9 11.92 20.34 -42.14
N ILE A 10 12.25 20.09 -43.41
CA ILE A 10 11.68 20.78 -44.59
C ILE A 10 11.91 19.93 -45.86
N SER A 11 10.84 19.80 -46.62
CA SER A 11 10.68 19.23 -47.97
C SER A 11 10.75 20.32 -49.06
N ALA A 12 11.17 19.99 -50.29
CA ALA A 12 10.41 20.22 -51.54
C ALA A 12 11.25 20.00 -52.82
N TRP A 13 10.53 19.61 -53.87
CA TRP A 13 10.92 19.18 -55.21
C TRP A 13 11.26 20.32 -56.18
N LEU A 14 11.95 20.01 -57.30
CA LEU A 14 11.49 20.34 -58.67
C LEU A 14 12.34 19.65 -59.76
N THR A 15 11.67 19.38 -60.88
CA THR A 15 12.05 18.65 -62.11
C THR A 15 12.78 19.50 -63.16
N ALA A 16 13.63 18.90 -64.00
CA ALA A 16 13.73 19.21 -65.45
C ALA A 16 14.60 18.20 -66.23
N CYS A 17 14.25 18.01 -67.51
CA CYS A 17 14.76 17.05 -68.50
C CYS A 17 16.21 17.25 -68.99
N GLY A 18 16.80 16.15 -69.49
CA GLY A 18 17.39 16.13 -70.84
C GLY A 18 18.90 15.94 -70.96
N GLY A 19 19.31 14.86 -71.63
CA GLY A 19 20.49 14.87 -72.52
C GLY A 19 21.63 13.89 -72.24
N GLY A 20 21.72 12.85 -73.07
CA GLY A 20 22.98 12.52 -73.77
C GLY A 20 24.02 11.63 -73.08
N GLY A 21 24.00 10.34 -73.44
CA GLY A 21 25.14 9.52 -73.89
C GLY A 21 26.53 9.65 -73.24
N GLY A 22 27.01 8.51 -72.72
CA GLY A 22 28.44 8.27 -72.51
C GLY A 22 28.71 7.09 -71.58
N ASP A 23 28.91 5.90 -72.15
CA ASP A 23 29.52 4.77 -71.44
C ASP A 23 30.88 5.18 -70.88
N ASN A 24 31.04 5.10 -69.55
CA ASN A 24 32.33 4.88 -68.91
C ASN A 24 32.11 4.14 -67.60
N ALA A 25 32.62 2.91 -67.56
CA ALA A 25 32.47 1.95 -66.48
C ALA A 25 32.81 2.55 -65.11
N GLN A 26 31.89 2.45 -64.15
CA GLN A 26 32.28 2.55 -62.75
C GLN A 26 33.27 1.41 -62.44
N PRO A 27 34.41 1.68 -61.76
CA PRO A 27 35.33 0.61 -61.38
C PRO A 27 34.59 -0.40 -60.52
N GLN A 28 34.63 -1.66 -60.93
CA GLN A 28 33.93 -2.76 -60.28
C GLN A 28 34.40 -2.87 -58.83
N ARG A 29 33.60 -2.39 -57.87
CA ARG A 29 33.90 -2.55 -56.45
C ARG A 29 33.70 -4.01 -56.07
N VAL A 30 34.81 -4.71 -55.83
CA VAL A 30 34.78 -6.09 -55.35
C VAL A 30 35.02 -6.07 -53.84
N SER A 31 34.00 -6.44 -53.08
CA SER A 31 34.07 -6.56 -51.62
C SER A 31 34.35 -8.02 -51.24
N VAL A 32 35.54 -8.28 -50.68
CA VAL A 32 35.99 -9.62 -50.27
C VAL A 32 36.13 -9.66 -48.75
N LYS A 33 35.80 -10.80 -48.13
CA LYS A 33 36.04 -11.01 -46.70
C LYS A 33 37.56 -10.89 -46.41
N PRO A 34 37.98 -10.10 -45.41
CA PRO A 34 39.39 -10.01 -45.02
C PRO A 34 39.85 -11.27 -44.28
N GLN A 35 41.16 -11.41 -44.10
CA GLN A 35 41.81 -12.46 -43.33
C GLN A 35 42.82 -11.86 -42.35
N ALA A 36 42.90 -12.43 -41.15
CA ALA A 36 43.99 -12.19 -40.21
C ALA A 36 44.98 -13.36 -40.30
N ILE A 37 46.24 -13.04 -40.63
CA ILE A 37 47.34 -14.01 -40.71
C ILE A 37 48.42 -13.66 -39.68
N ASN A 38 49.28 -14.62 -39.34
CA ASN A 38 50.32 -14.48 -38.31
C ASN A 38 49.78 -14.05 -36.94
N VAL A 39 48.61 -14.57 -36.55
CA VAL A 39 48.02 -14.29 -35.23
C VAL A 39 48.79 -15.07 -34.16
N ASP A 40 49.60 -14.36 -33.37
CA ASP A 40 50.37 -14.94 -32.26
C ASP A 40 50.68 -13.89 -31.19
N PHE A 41 51.42 -14.28 -30.16
CA PHE A 41 52.03 -13.38 -29.18
C PHE A 41 53.20 -12.65 -29.85
N LYS A 42 53.42 -11.38 -29.48
CA LYS A 42 54.49 -10.54 -30.05
C LYS A 42 55.88 -11.14 -29.85
N GLU A 43 56.07 -11.82 -28.72
CA GLU A 43 57.29 -12.54 -28.38
C GLU A 43 57.01 -14.05 -28.39
N PRO A 44 57.39 -14.79 -29.44
CA PRO A 44 57.13 -16.23 -29.54
C PRO A 44 57.94 -16.99 -28.48
N ARG A 45 57.27 -17.83 -27.67
CA ARG A 45 57.92 -18.64 -26.62
C ARG A 45 58.00 -20.11 -27.02
N THR A 46 59.08 -20.78 -26.64
CA THR A 46 59.29 -22.21 -26.85
C THR A 46 58.41 -23.08 -25.95
N GLU A 47 58.12 -22.63 -24.73
CA GLU A 47 57.48 -23.47 -23.70
C GLU A 47 55.96 -23.28 -23.55
N LYS A 48 55.36 -22.30 -24.25
CA LYS A 48 53.90 -22.02 -24.22
C LYS A 48 53.31 -21.85 -22.80
N GLU A 49 54.02 -21.16 -21.92
CA GLU A 49 53.60 -20.84 -20.55
C GLU A 49 53.70 -19.32 -20.27
N VAL A 50 52.84 -18.85 -19.35
CA VAL A 50 52.79 -17.47 -18.83
C VAL A 50 52.49 -17.52 -17.32
N GLU A 51 52.85 -16.49 -16.55
CA GLU A 51 52.64 -16.46 -15.09
C GLU A 51 51.56 -15.46 -14.65
N ALA A 52 50.92 -15.72 -13.51
CA ALA A 52 50.04 -14.76 -12.84
C ALA A 52 50.79 -13.43 -12.57
N GLY A 53 50.21 -12.31 -13.00
CA GLY A 53 50.83 -10.98 -12.93
C GLY A 53 51.58 -10.52 -14.19
N GLU A 54 51.84 -11.41 -15.14
CA GLU A 54 52.62 -11.12 -16.35
C GLU A 54 51.84 -10.26 -17.38
N GLN A 55 52.53 -9.42 -18.16
CA GLN A 55 51.94 -8.61 -19.24
C GLN A 55 52.18 -9.25 -20.61
N LEU A 56 51.11 -9.50 -21.35
CA LEU A 56 51.06 -10.19 -22.64
C LEU A 56 50.69 -9.22 -23.75
N ILE A 57 51.28 -9.39 -24.94
CA ILE A 57 51.03 -8.54 -26.11
C ILE A 57 50.77 -9.41 -27.35
N GLY A 58 49.65 -9.22 -28.04
CA GLY A 58 49.26 -9.93 -29.26
C GLY A 58 49.73 -9.22 -30.53
N GLN A 59 49.92 -9.98 -31.61
CA GLN A 59 50.27 -9.49 -32.95
C GLN A 59 49.50 -10.23 -34.05
N TYR A 60 49.25 -9.54 -35.17
CA TYR A 60 48.68 -10.12 -36.39
C TYR A 60 48.95 -9.24 -37.62
N THR A 61 48.70 -9.77 -38.82
CA THR A 61 48.73 -9.03 -40.10
C THR A 61 47.36 -9.09 -40.77
N PHE A 62 46.80 -7.94 -41.13
CA PHE A 62 45.54 -7.83 -41.85
C PHE A 62 45.74 -7.94 -43.37
N SER A 63 44.93 -8.78 -44.03
CA SER A 63 44.99 -8.99 -45.48
C SER A 63 43.58 -8.92 -46.09
N SER A 64 43.38 -8.05 -47.09
CA SER A 64 42.11 -7.91 -47.81
C SER A 64 42.35 -7.81 -49.32
N LYS A 65 41.61 -8.61 -50.09
CA LYS A 65 41.64 -8.59 -51.57
C LYS A 65 40.54 -7.69 -52.18
N SER A 66 39.93 -6.82 -51.36
CA SER A 66 38.89 -5.90 -51.82
C SER A 66 39.49 -4.82 -52.74
N VAL A 67 38.67 -4.30 -53.66
CA VAL A 67 39.06 -3.20 -54.57
C VAL A 67 38.13 -2.00 -54.35
N PRO A 68 38.64 -0.83 -53.90
CA PRO A 68 40.03 -0.57 -53.47
C PRO A 68 40.40 -1.34 -52.18
N PRO A 69 41.71 -1.49 -51.86
CA PRO A 69 42.17 -2.20 -50.66
C PRO A 69 41.50 -1.67 -49.40
N ALA A 70 40.95 -2.57 -48.58
CA ALA A 70 40.29 -2.20 -47.33
C ALA A 70 41.32 -1.90 -46.23
N ILE A 71 40.96 -1.00 -45.32
CA ILE A 71 41.73 -0.67 -44.11
C ILE A 71 41.26 -1.57 -42.97
N ASP A 72 42.18 -1.92 -42.07
CA ASP A 72 41.93 -2.76 -40.91
C ASP A 72 41.01 -2.08 -39.87
N ALA A 73 39.93 -2.76 -39.49
CA ALA A 73 39.06 -2.41 -38.37
C ALA A 73 38.75 -3.63 -37.49
N SER A 74 39.68 -4.58 -37.44
CA SER A 74 39.53 -5.88 -36.80
C SER A 74 39.29 -5.77 -35.30
N TRP A 75 38.56 -6.75 -34.76
CA TRP A 75 38.41 -6.90 -33.31
C TRP A 75 39.43 -7.88 -32.78
N VAL A 76 40.11 -7.48 -31.70
CA VAL A 76 41.15 -8.28 -31.05
C VAL A 76 40.83 -8.50 -29.58
N TYR A 77 41.04 -9.70 -29.09
CA TYR A 77 40.72 -10.08 -27.71
C TYR A 77 41.48 -11.33 -27.27
N TRP A 78 41.54 -11.52 -25.96
CA TRP A 78 42.13 -12.66 -25.28
C TRP A 78 41.02 -13.56 -24.75
N GLU A 79 41.16 -14.87 -24.93
CA GLU A 79 40.18 -15.83 -24.46
C GLU A 79 40.83 -17.06 -23.84
N THR A 80 40.09 -17.70 -22.93
CA THR A 80 40.50 -18.96 -22.30
C THR A 80 40.06 -20.17 -23.12
N LEU A 81 40.48 -21.38 -22.72
CA LEU A 81 40.13 -22.64 -23.39
C LEU A 81 38.63 -22.87 -23.52
N SER A 82 37.84 -22.36 -22.57
CA SER A 82 36.38 -22.42 -22.60
C SER A 82 35.74 -21.53 -23.67
N GLY A 83 36.53 -20.70 -24.37
CA GLY A 83 36.06 -19.75 -25.36
C GLY A 83 35.52 -18.44 -24.77
N HIS A 84 35.70 -18.23 -23.47
CA HIS A 84 35.32 -17.00 -22.80
C HIS A 84 36.37 -15.90 -23.04
N ALA A 85 35.95 -14.74 -23.53
CA ALA A 85 36.83 -13.59 -23.74
C ALA A 85 37.09 -12.86 -22.42
N VAL A 86 38.32 -12.93 -21.92
CA VAL A 86 38.74 -12.31 -20.64
C VAL A 86 39.18 -10.85 -20.79
N HIS A 87 39.62 -10.45 -21.99
CA HIS A 87 40.04 -9.07 -22.25
C HIS A 87 39.92 -8.69 -23.73
N ARG A 88 39.66 -7.41 -24.03
CA ARG A 88 39.66 -6.87 -25.41
C ARG A 88 40.79 -5.86 -25.56
N GLY A 89 41.63 -6.05 -26.58
CA GLY A 89 42.81 -5.21 -26.80
C GLY A 89 44.05 -6.02 -27.15
N LEU A 90 45.11 -5.32 -27.56
CA LEU A 90 46.39 -5.93 -27.93
C LEU A 90 47.24 -6.30 -26.72
N GLU A 91 47.04 -5.65 -25.57
CA GLU A 91 47.82 -5.89 -24.36
C GLU A 91 46.91 -6.42 -23.25
N TYR A 92 47.39 -7.38 -22.46
CA TYR A 92 46.64 -7.95 -21.34
C TYR A 92 47.57 -8.34 -20.19
N ARG A 93 47.24 -7.93 -18.95
CA ARG A 93 47.96 -8.38 -17.74
C ARG A 93 47.17 -9.49 -17.06
N VAL A 94 47.81 -10.63 -16.84
CA VAL A 94 47.22 -11.73 -16.08
C VAL A 94 47.04 -11.29 -14.62
N PRO A 95 45.87 -11.51 -13.99
CA PRO A 95 45.66 -11.19 -12.57
C PRO A 95 46.71 -11.83 -11.64
N TYR A 96 47.10 -11.13 -10.57
CA TYR A 96 48.08 -11.60 -9.58
C TYR A 96 47.48 -12.59 -8.56
N ASP A 97 46.15 -12.62 -8.43
CA ASP A 97 45.39 -13.41 -7.44
C ASP A 97 45.29 -14.90 -7.78
N ASN A 98 46.03 -15.37 -8.79
CA ASN A 98 45.97 -16.72 -9.33
C ASN A 98 44.57 -17.15 -9.81
N SER A 99 43.62 -16.23 -9.99
CA SER A 99 42.25 -16.56 -10.41
C SER A 99 42.18 -17.25 -11.77
N LEU A 100 43.17 -17.03 -12.62
CA LEU A 100 43.31 -17.68 -13.92
C LEU A 100 44.41 -18.75 -13.95
N ALA A 101 45.01 -19.11 -12.81
CA ALA A 101 46.06 -20.13 -12.78
C ALA A 101 45.49 -21.52 -13.12
N GLY A 102 46.22 -22.29 -13.92
CA GLY A 102 45.80 -23.57 -14.47
C GLY A 102 44.96 -23.47 -15.75
N GLU A 103 44.42 -22.28 -16.08
CA GLU A 103 43.71 -22.05 -17.34
C GLU A 103 44.67 -21.89 -18.53
N ARG A 104 44.14 -22.03 -19.75
CA ARG A 104 44.91 -21.78 -20.98
C ARG A 104 44.36 -20.58 -21.72
N ILE A 105 45.24 -19.64 -22.09
CA ILE A 105 44.89 -18.39 -22.76
C ILE A 105 45.43 -18.32 -24.18
N ARG A 106 44.72 -17.63 -25.08
CA ARG A 106 45.18 -17.34 -26.45
C ARG A 106 44.71 -15.96 -26.93
N PHE A 107 45.40 -15.43 -27.93
CA PHE A 107 45.05 -14.18 -28.60
C PHE A 107 44.24 -14.47 -29.88
N CYS A 108 43.12 -13.78 -30.06
CA CYS A 108 42.20 -13.99 -31.18
C CYS A 108 41.88 -12.70 -31.91
N VAL A 109 41.74 -12.81 -33.24
CA VAL A 109 41.43 -11.70 -34.14
C VAL A 109 40.26 -12.08 -35.03
N VAL A 110 39.27 -11.20 -35.10
CA VAL A 110 38.17 -11.27 -36.08
C VAL A 110 38.41 -10.16 -37.09
N PRO A 111 38.85 -10.49 -38.33
CA PRO A 111 39.23 -9.47 -39.30
C PRO A 111 38.01 -8.75 -39.86
N VAL A 112 38.05 -7.41 -39.89
CA VAL A 112 36.94 -6.59 -40.38
C VAL A 112 37.46 -5.49 -41.30
N ASN A 113 36.86 -5.37 -42.49
CA ASN A 113 37.11 -4.26 -43.38
C ASN A 113 36.47 -2.98 -42.79
N HIS A 114 37.21 -1.88 -42.71
CA HIS A 114 36.72 -0.64 -42.12
C HIS A 114 35.48 -0.05 -42.83
N VAL A 115 35.45 -0.08 -44.17
CA VAL A 115 34.47 0.66 -44.97
C VAL A 115 33.15 -0.10 -45.14
N ASP A 116 33.19 -1.33 -45.64
CA ASP A 116 31.99 -2.14 -45.92
C ASP A 116 31.58 -3.03 -44.74
N ARG A 117 32.35 -3.02 -43.65
CA ARG A 117 32.15 -3.81 -42.43
C ARG A 117 32.05 -5.31 -42.69
N LYS A 118 32.62 -5.80 -43.80
CA LYS A 118 32.60 -7.22 -44.10
C LYS A 118 33.54 -7.96 -43.16
N VAL A 119 33.00 -8.98 -42.51
CA VAL A 119 33.66 -9.75 -41.45
C VAL A 119 34.23 -11.05 -42.04
N GLY A 120 35.52 -11.29 -41.80
CA GLY A 120 36.19 -12.54 -42.10
C GLY A 120 36.13 -13.53 -40.94
N ASP A 121 36.71 -14.70 -41.15
CA ASP A 121 36.66 -15.78 -40.16
C ASP A 121 37.67 -15.53 -39.02
N LYS A 122 37.30 -15.90 -37.79
CA LYS A 122 38.12 -15.75 -36.59
C LYS A 122 39.40 -16.59 -36.72
N THR A 123 40.56 -15.97 -36.48
CA THR A 123 41.86 -16.64 -36.39
C THR A 123 42.45 -16.41 -35.00
N CYS A 124 43.02 -17.44 -34.38
CA CYS A 124 43.63 -17.34 -33.05
C CYS A 124 45.03 -17.94 -33.01
N SER A 125 45.83 -17.47 -32.05
CA SER A 125 47.11 -18.07 -31.67
C SER A 125 46.91 -19.46 -31.02
N PRO A 126 48.00 -20.24 -30.84
CA PRO A 126 48.00 -21.36 -29.93
C PRO A 126 47.67 -20.94 -28.49
N TYR A 127 47.26 -21.92 -27.68
CA TYR A 127 47.05 -21.76 -26.24
C TYR A 127 48.36 -21.79 -25.45
N TYR A 128 48.44 -20.95 -24.41
CA TYR A 128 49.51 -20.88 -23.42
C TYR A 128 48.93 -21.18 -22.02
N LEU A 129 49.59 -22.00 -21.19
CA LEU A 129 49.16 -22.31 -19.83
C LEU A 129 49.53 -21.19 -18.86
N ILE A 130 48.61 -20.80 -17.96
CA ILE A 130 48.86 -19.82 -16.91
C ILE A 130 49.32 -20.54 -15.64
N ASN A 131 50.53 -20.28 -15.18
CA ASN A 131 51.07 -20.82 -13.92
C ASN A 131 50.72 -19.92 -12.73
N SER A 132 50.45 -20.54 -11.56
CA SER A 132 50.21 -19.82 -10.30
C SER A 132 51.50 -19.27 -9.69
N ARG A 133 51.42 -18.12 -9.03
CA ARG A 133 52.48 -17.58 -8.18
C ARG A 133 52.24 -17.95 -6.70
N PRO A 134 53.17 -18.59 -5.96
CA PRO A 134 52.95 -19.01 -4.58
C PRO A 134 52.67 -17.82 -3.64
N MET A 135 51.67 -17.94 -2.77
CA MET A 135 51.28 -16.90 -1.81
C MET A 135 52.17 -16.89 -0.54
N SER A 136 53.06 -17.87 -0.39
CA SER A 136 53.99 -18.05 0.74
C SER A 136 55.20 -17.10 0.74
N ASP A 137 55.34 -16.24 -0.26
CA ASP A 137 56.52 -15.38 -0.47
C ASP A 137 56.24 -13.91 -0.11
N LEU A 138 55.22 -13.65 0.71
CA LEU A 138 54.79 -12.30 1.10
C LEU A 138 55.01 -12.06 2.61
N PRO A 139 55.38 -10.83 3.01
CA PRO A 139 55.65 -10.52 4.41
C PRO A 139 54.38 -10.49 5.27
N SER A 140 54.56 -10.67 6.58
CA SER A 140 53.53 -10.59 7.61
C SER A 140 53.70 -9.33 8.47
N VAL A 141 52.59 -8.79 8.97
CA VAL A 141 52.59 -7.64 9.90
C VAL A 141 52.26 -8.09 11.32
N GLY A 142 52.86 -7.44 12.32
CA GLY A 142 52.54 -7.62 13.74
C GLY A 142 52.68 -6.33 14.54
N ILE A 143 51.99 -6.22 15.68
CA ILE A 143 52.14 -5.12 16.63
C ILE A 143 53.23 -5.48 17.65
N ILE A 144 54.19 -4.58 17.90
CA ILE A 144 55.41 -4.84 18.71
C ILE A 144 55.09 -4.98 20.21
N GLU A 145 54.00 -4.37 20.69
CA GLU A 145 53.62 -4.37 22.10
C GLU A 145 53.06 -5.74 22.53
N HIS A 146 53.97 -6.69 22.79
CA HIS A 146 53.66 -8.05 23.23
C HIS A 146 53.05 -8.07 24.64
N GLY A 147 51.73 -8.18 24.74
CA GLY A 147 51.00 -9.05 25.70
C GLY A 147 51.14 -8.86 27.21
N TYR A 148 52.10 -8.10 27.74
CA TYR A 148 52.36 -7.95 29.19
C TYR A 148 51.99 -6.59 29.76
N PHE A 149 51.82 -5.57 28.91
CA PHE A 149 51.31 -4.27 29.30
C PHE A 149 50.05 -3.95 28.47
N PRO A 150 48.99 -3.41 29.10
CA PRO A 150 47.86 -2.89 28.35
C PRO A 150 48.30 -1.65 27.55
N ILE A 151 47.74 -1.49 26.36
CA ILE A 151 47.85 -0.24 25.59
C ILE A 151 47.03 0.79 26.35
N TYR A 152 47.60 1.94 26.71
CA TYR A 152 46.80 3.01 27.34
C TYR A 152 46.38 4.03 26.29
N VAL A 153 45.28 4.74 26.53
CA VAL A 153 44.96 5.95 25.77
C VAL A 153 46.18 6.88 25.79
N GLY A 154 46.60 7.35 24.61
CA GLY A 154 47.79 8.18 24.39
C GLY A 154 49.08 7.42 24.10
N SER A 155 49.11 6.08 24.19
CA SER A 155 50.28 5.26 23.85
C SER A 155 50.53 5.20 22.32
N LEU A 156 51.80 5.22 21.90
CA LEU A 156 52.20 5.02 20.51
C LEU A 156 52.40 3.53 20.22
N VAL A 157 51.47 2.94 19.48
CA VAL A 157 51.47 1.54 19.05
C VAL A 157 52.30 1.41 17.77
N GLN A 158 53.35 0.58 17.79
CA GLN A 158 54.25 0.38 16.64
C GLN A 158 54.06 -1.01 16.00
N THR A 159 54.30 -1.11 14.70
CA THR A 159 54.24 -2.36 13.94
C THR A 159 55.62 -2.87 13.50
N ALA A 160 55.69 -4.16 13.19
CA ALA A 160 56.85 -4.82 12.59
C ALA A 160 56.41 -5.63 11.36
N LEU A 161 57.22 -5.56 10.30
CA LEU A 161 57.07 -6.39 9.09
C LEU A 161 58.14 -7.47 9.06
N VAL A 162 57.72 -8.70 8.83
CA VAL A 162 58.61 -9.88 8.86
C VAL A 162 58.35 -10.76 7.64
N ASP A 163 59.42 -11.06 6.90
CA ASP A 163 59.40 -11.99 5.77
C ASP A 163 59.12 -13.44 6.22
N PRO A 164 58.71 -14.34 5.31
CA PRO A 164 58.39 -15.73 5.64
C PRO A 164 59.52 -16.51 6.34
N ASP A 165 60.78 -16.08 6.20
CA ASP A 165 61.94 -16.67 6.85
C ASP A 165 62.21 -16.11 8.27
N GLY A 166 61.37 -15.18 8.74
CA GLY A 166 61.49 -14.55 10.05
C GLY A 166 62.39 -13.31 10.07
N THR A 167 62.93 -12.88 8.93
CA THR A 167 63.78 -11.68 8.86
C THR A 167 62.94 -10.40 8.76
N PRO A 168 63.35 -9.29 9.42
CA PRO A 168 62.64 -8.02 9.27
C PRO A 168 62.76 -7.47 7.84
N VAL A 169 61.63 -7.01 7.30
CA VAL A 169 61.59 -6.35 5.98
C VAL A 169 62.36 -5.02 6.06
N SER A 170 63.18 -4.72 5.04
CA SER A 170 63.94 -3.47 4.99
C SER A 170 63.02 -2.24 4.85
N GLU A 171 63.44 -1.06 5.35
CA GLU A 171 62.65 0.18 5.27
C GLU A 171 62.25 0.55 3.83
N GLU A 172 63.12 0.30 2.84
CA GLU A 172 62.82 0.57 1.42
C GLU A 172 61.78 -0.41 0.84
N GLU A 173 61.70 -1.62 1.37
CA GLU A 173 60.70 -2.60 0.98
C GLU A 173 59.38 -2.40 1.72
N ALA A 174 59.43 -1.95 2.97
CA ALA A 174 58.26 -1.58 3.76
C ALA A 174 57.43 -0.47 3.10
N LYS A 175 58.08 0.49 2.42
CA LYS A 175 57.43 1.57 1.64
C LYS A 175 56.52 1.09 0.51
N LYS A 176 56.59 -0.18 0.13
CA LYS A 176 55.68 -0.76 -0.89
C LYS A 176 54.30 -1.04 -0.32
N TYR A 177 54.12 -0.97 0.99
CA TYR A 177 52.88 -1.29 1.67
C TYR A 177 52.21 -0.05 2.27
N LEU A 178 50.89 -0.04 2.22
CA LEU A 178 50.01 0.87 2.95
C LEU A 178 49.52 0.16 4.20
N PHE A 179 49.53 0.83 5.34
CA PHE A 179 48.93 0.31 6.57
C PHE A 179 47.47 0.72 6.65
N GLU A 180 46.64 -0.14 7.21
CA GLU A 180 45.27 0.19 7.56
C GLU A 180 45.03 -0.22 9.01
N TRP A 181 44.74 0.75 9.87
CA TRP A 181 44.44 0.53 11.27
C TRP A 181 42.94 0.35 11.51
N TYR A 182 42.62 -0.50 12.47
CA TYR A 182 41.25 -0.87 12.81
C TYR A 182 41.06 -0.87 14.34
N SER A 183 39.88 -0.43 14.79
CA SER A 183 39.45 -0.43 16.19
C SER A 183 38.19 -1.30 16.31
N ASP A 184 38.27 -2.43 17.02
CA ASP A 184 37.26 -3.51 17.06
C ASP A 184 36.75 -3.92 15.65
N GLY A 185 37.67 -4.00 14.69
CA GLY A 185 37.37 -4.38 13.29
C GLY A 185 36.80 -3.24 12.43
N GLN A 186 36.64 -2.02 12.97
CA GLN A 186 36.24 -0.85 12.19
C GLN A 186 37.47 -0.07 11.71
N LEU A 187 37.57 0.17 10.39
CA LEU A 187 38.66 0.94 9.79
C LEU A 187 38.75 2.35 10.36
N ILE A 188 39.95 2.75 10.80
CA ILE A 188 40.28 4.10 11.24
C ILE A 188 40.78 4.87 10.01
N ALA A 189 39.89 5.65 9.41
CA ALA A 189 40.17 6.29 8.13
C ALA A 189 41.33 7.30 8.21
N GLY A 190 42.30 7.17 7.29
CA GLY A 190 43.43 8.08 7.15
C GLY A 190 44.67 7.70 7.97
N GLU A 191 44.57 6.66 8.80
CA GLU A 191 45.71 6.13 9.56
C GLU A 191 46.44 5.09 8.72
N ASN A 192 47.47 5.56 8.00
CA ASN A 192 48.17 4.78 6.98
C ASN A 192 49.65 4.55 7.28
N GLU A 193 50.10 4.97 8.46
CA GLU A 193 51.49 4.85 8.90
C GLU A 193 51.73 3.52 9.61
N ASP A 194 53.00 3.15 9.75
CA ASP A 194 53.46 1.94 10.44
C ASP A 194 53.29 1.99 11.98
N SER A 195 52.71 3.06 12.49
CA SER A 195 52.40 3.30 13.89
C SER A 195 51.08 4.05 14.06
N TYR A 196 50.46 3.90 15.23
CA TYR A 196 49.20 4.54 15.58
C TYR A 196 49.21 4.98 17.04
N THR A 197 48.76 6.22 17.32
CA THR A 197 48.59 6.69 18.70
C THR A 197 47.18 6.35 19.18
N ALA A 198 47.07 5.49 20.19
CA ALA A 198 45.79 5.09 20.77
C ALA A 198 45.02 6.31 21.28
N ARG A 199 43.76 6.46 20.86
CA ARG A 199 42.93 7.63 21.19
C ARG A 199 41.92 7.28 22.26
N ALA A 200 41.28 8.30 22.84
CA ALA A 200 40.24 8.12 23.83
C ALA A 200 39.08 7.26 23.29
N GLU A 201 38.80 7.32 21.98
CA GLU A 201 37.77 6.51 21.34
C GLU A 201 38.12 5.01 21.23
N ASP A 202 39.38 4.64 21.44
CA ASP A 202 39.85 3.26 21.36
C ASP A 202 39.74 2.53 22.70
N GLU A 203 39.52 3.26 23.81
CA GLU A 203 39.39 2.67 25.14
C GLU A 203 38.33 1.54 25.16
N GLY A 204 38.74 0.39 25.69
CA GLY A 204 37.94 -0.83 25.78
C GLY A 204 37.87 -1.67 24.49
N LYS A 205 38.43 -1.16 23.37
CA LYS A 205 38.46 -1.82 22.05
C LYS A 205 39.81 -2.45 21.74
N HIS A 206 39.82 -3.43 20.84
CA HIS A 206 41.06 -4.03 20.32
C HIS A 206 41.54 -3.26 19.10
N LEU A 207 42.85 -3.04 19.02
CA LEU A 207 43.48 -2.51 17.80
C LEU A 207 43.96 -3.66 16.91
N SER A 208 43.79 -3.49 15.60
CA SER A 208 44.33 -4.40 14.59
C SER A 208 44.89 -3.60 13.42
N VAL A 209 45.82 -4.21 12.67
CA VAL A 209 46.46 -3.56 11.52
C VAL A 209 46.58 -4.52 10.36
N CYS A 210 46.33 -4.03 9.15
CA CYS A 210 46.52 -4.76 7.90
C CYS A 210 47.51 -4.01 7.00
N ILE A 211 48.16 -4.75 6.09
CA ILE A 211 49.02 -4.18 5.06
C ILE A 211 48.52 -4.51 3.65
N ILE A 212 48.58 -3.51 2.78
CA ILE A 212 48.12 -3.58 1.38
C ILE A 212 49.29 -3.21 0.47
N ASP A 213 49.55 -4.01 -0.56
CA ASP A 213 50.55 -3.68 -1.57
C ASP A 213 50.08 -2.47 -2.41
N THR A 214 50.84 -1.39 -2.40
CA THR A 214 50.46 -0.09 -3.00
C THR A 214 50.34 -0.12 -4.52
N LYS A 215 50.97 -1.10 -5.19
CA LYS A 215 50.98 -1.20 -6.66
C LYS A 215 49.80 -2.01 -7.18
N SER A 216 49.49 -3.11 -6.51
CA SER A 216 48.43 -4.04 -6.88
C SER A 216 47.11 -3.77 -6.16
N ASN A 217 47.16 -3.02 -5.06
CA ASN A 217 46.03 -2.75 -4.16
C ASN A 217 45.41 -4.03 -3.60
N VAL A 218 46.26 -5.00 -3.27
CA VAL A 218 45.89 -6.31 -2.73
C VAL A 218 46.25 -6.37 -1.25
N LEU A 219 45.32 -6.87 -0.43
CA LEU A 219 45.56 -7.17 0.97
C LEU A 219 46.63 -8.28 1.10
N VAL A 220 47.71 -7.99 1.83
CA VAL A 220 48.87 -8.88 1.98
C VAL A 220 48.78 -9.68 3.29
N SER A 221 48.55 -9.01 4.42
CA SER A 221 48.51 -9.62 5.75
C SER A 221 47.74 -8.74 6.75
N CYS A 222 47.21 -9.34 7.82
CA CYS A 222 46.56 -8.65 8.94
C CYS A 222 46.99 -9.25 10.29
N TYR A 223 47.05 -8.41 11.32
CA TYR A 223 47.31 -8.77 12.71
C TYR A 223 46.11 -8.41 13.59
N GLU A 224 45.47 -9.41 14.19
CA GLU A 224 44.18 -9.26 14.88
C GLU A 224 44.25 -9.33 16.42
N MET A 225 45.44 -9.38 17.04
CA MET A 225 45.56 -9.68 18.48
C MET A 225 46.33 -8.63 19.29
N ALA A 226 45.90 -7.36 19.29
CA ALA A 226 46.32 -6.43 20.35
C ALA A 226 45.44 -6.61 21.61
N ASN A 227 45.99 -6.26 22.78
CA ASN A 227 45.19 -6.12 24.01
C ASN A 227 44.18 -4.98 23.86
N LYS A 228 43.09 -5.02 24.63
CA LYS A 228 42.16 -3.88 24.72
C LYS A 228 42.90 -2.64 25.21
N VAL A 229 42.60 -1.48 24.62
CA VAL A 229 43.11 -0.20 25.12
C VAL A 229 42.50 0.06 26.50
N ALA A 230 43.32 0.27 27.51
CA ALA A 230 42.90 0.62 28.86
C ALA A 230 42.77 2.14 29.00
N GLY A 231 41.84 2.57 29.86
CA GLY A 231 41.73 3.97 30.26
C GLY A 231 42.94 4.42 31.07
N LEU A 232 43.30 5.69 30.93
CA LEU A 232 44.35 6.32 31.73
C LEU A 232 43.79 6.65 33.14
N GLU A 233 44.61 6.53 34.18
CA GLU A 233 44.22 7.01 35.53
C GLU A 233 44.41 8.53 35.61
N GLY A 234 43.39 9.23 36.12
CA GLY A 234 43.36 10.67 36.27
C GLY A 234 42.31 11.15 37.29
N GLU A 235 41.60 12.25 36.99
CA GLU A 235 40.69 12.91 37.94
C GLU A 235 39.24 12.45 37.76
N PRO A 236 38.40 12.46 38.82
CA PRO A 236 36.98 12.11 38.71
C PRO A 236 36.18 13.23 38.02
N PRO A 237 35.09 12.88 37.31
CA PRO A 237 34.24 13.88 36.67
C PRO A 237 33.45 14.70 37.68
N VAL A 238 33.22 15.97 37.36
CA VAL A 238 32.36 16.88 38.13
C VAL A 238 31.30 17.51 37.21
N VAL A 239 30.27 18.11 37.81
CA VAL A 239 29.28 18.91 37.07
C VAL A 239 29.11 20.29 37.68
N ASP A 240 28.94 21.29 36.81
CA ASP A 240 28.36 22.57 37.20
C ASP A 240 26.84 22.52 36.99
N LEU A 241 26.08 22.46 38.09
CA LEU A 241 24.64 22.24 38.08
C LEU A 241 23.89 23.57 38.28
N GLN A 242 23.07 23.95 37.28
CA GLN A 242 22.27 25.17 37.36
C GLN A 242 21.24 25.07 38.49
N PRO A 243 21.11 26.10 39.36
CA PRO A 243 20.13 26.09 40.43
C PRO A 243 18.70 26.13 39.90
N LEU A 244 17.78 25.48 40.62
CA LEU A 244 16.34 25.68 40.43
C LEU A 244 15.94 27.10 40.87
N GLY A 245 14.83 27.60 40.35
CA GLY A 245 14.22 28.83 40.88
C GLY A 245 13.86 28.69 42.36
N GLU A 246 13.76 29.81 43.09
CA GLU A 246 13.42 29.80 44.53
C GLU A 246 12.08 29.08 44.82
N THR A 247 11.14 29.18 43.89
CA THR A 247 9.89 28.43 43.87
C THR A 247 9.70 27.76 42.52
N ILE A 248 9.06 26.59 42.51
CA ILE A 248 8.62 25.89 41.31
C ILE A 248 7.11 25.65 41.39
N GLU A 249 6.42 25.72 40.26
CA GLU A 249 4.96 25.66 40.21
C GLU A 249 4.47 24.26 39.84
N VAL A 250 3.32 23.86 40.41
CA VAL A 250 2.66 22.59 40.08
C VAL A 250 2.36 22.51 38.58
N GLY A 251 2.67 21.37 37.96
CA GLY A 251 2.40 21.11 36.55
C GLY A 251 3.38 21.76 35.57
N LEU A 252 4.30 22.62 36.02
CA LEU A 252 5.34 23.19 35.16
C LEU A 252 6.61 22.31 35.16
N PRO A 253 7.14 21.93 33.97
CA PRO A 253 8.29 21.04 33.87
C PRO A 253 9.58 21.71 34.37
N GLN A 254 10.35 20.96 35.15
CA GLN A 254 11.68 21.33 35.65
C GLN A 254 12.73 20.39 35.06
N TYR A 255 13.83 20.96 34.59
CA TYR A 255 14.94 20.22 33.98
C TYR A 255 16.22 20.43 34.78
N LEU A 256 16.99 19.36 34.98
CA LEU A 256 18.38 19.49 35.44
C LEU A 256 19.26 19.90 34.26
N ILE A 257 19.71 21.15 34.31
CA ILE A 257 20.65 21.74 33.36
C ILE A 257 22.02 21.75 34.03
N TYR A 258 22.99 21.10 33.41
CA TYR A 258 24.34 20.99 33.94
C TYR A 258 25.38 21.02 32.81
N GLU A 259 26.60 21.38 33.17
CA GLU A 259 27.80 21.25 32.33
C GLU A 259 28.70 20.16 32.93
N PHE A 260 29.10 19.19 32.10
CA PHE A 260 30.07 18.16 32.48
C PHE A 260 31.48 18.74 32.39
N ILE A 261 32.27 18.55 33.44
CA ILE A 261 33.64 19.06 33.53
C ILE A 261 34.53 17.91 33.97
N ASP A 262 35.62 17.73 33.23
CA ASP A 262 36.63 16.73 33.51
C ASP A 262 38.01 17.33 33.22
N PHE A 263 38.93 17.25 34.19
CA PHE A 263 40.19 18.02 34.17
C PHE A 263 41.28 17.38 33.32
N ASP A 264 41.21 16.07 33.09
CA ASP A 264 42.05 15.32 32.16
C ASP A 264 41.35 15.03 30.82
N ASN A 265 40.20 15.67 30.62
CA ASN A 265 39.49 15.78 29.36
C ASN A 265 38.90 14.43 28.89
N ASP A 266 38.50 13.60 29.86
CA ASP A 266 37.64 12.45 29.60
C ASP A 266 36.28 12.87 29.08
N LYS A 267 35.67 12.00 28.27
CA LYS A 267 34.35 12.26 27.69
C LYS A 267 33.26 11.84 28.66
N GLU A 268 32.15 12.57 28.72
CA GLU A 268 30.97 12.14 29.46
C GLU A 268 30.32 10.88 28.85
N ASP A 269 29.93 9.93 29.69
CA ASP A 269 28.95 8.91 29.38
C ASP A 269 27.54 9.40 29.72
N SER A 270 26.96 10.20 28.81
CA SER A 270 25.62 10.77 29.00
C SER A 270 24.49 9.72 29.12
N PHE A 271 24.75 8.46 28.76
CA PHE A 271 23.80 7.36 28.92
C PHE A 271 23.81 6.77 30.33
N THR A 272 24.95 6.83 31.01
CA THR A 272 25.13 6.32 32.37
C THR A 272 24.97 7.42 33.42
N THR A 273 25.18 8.70 33.06
CA THR A 273 24.88 9.85 33.94
C THR A 273 23.47 9.74 34.54
N ALA A 274 23.40 9.68 35.87
CA ALA A 274 22.18 9.39 36.60
C ALA A 274 21.56 10.66 37.18
N TYR A 275 20.22 10.68 37.24
CA TYR A 275 19.44 11.78 37.80
C TYR A 275 18.66 11.30 39.02
N SER A 276 18.42 12.18 39.98
CA SER A 276 17.58 11.85 41.13
C SER A 276 16.87 13.08 41.67
N TRP A 277 15.56 12.98 41.82
CA TRP A 277 14.71 14.01 42.42
C TRP A 277 14.21 13.56 43.79
N TYR A 278 14.28 14.49 44.74
CA TYR A 278 13.85 14.28 46.11
C TYR A 278 12.79 15.30 46.49
N VAL A 279 11.71 14.85 47.13
CA VAL A 279 10.73 15.71 47.79
C VAL A 279 10.89 15.54 49.30
N GLY A 280 11.33 16.59 49.97
CA GLY A 280 11.98 16.47 51.28
C GLY A 280 13.20 15.57 51.16
N ASP A 281 13.28 14.53 52.00
CA ASP A 281 14.35 13.52 51.95
C ASP A 281 13.96 12.26 51.16
N LYS A 282 12.76 12.21 50.57
CA LYS A 282 12.26 11.01 49.88
C LYS A 282 12.56 11.06 48.38
N PHE A 283 13.25 10.03 47.90
CA PHE A 283 13.43 9.79 46.46
C PHE A 283 12.08 9.64 45.75
N THR A 284 11.93 10.32 44.61
CA THR A 284 10.65 10.41 43.88
C THR A 284 10.79 10.08 42.39
N SER A 285 11.90 10.42 41.75
CA SER A 285 12.12 10.18 40.31
C SER A 285 13.60 10.08 39.99
N ASP A 286 13.96 9.24 39.01
CA ASP A 286 15.30 9.10 38.43
C ASP A 286 15.42 9.74 37.03
N SER A 287 14.39 10.49 36.59
CA SER A 287 14.39 11.16 35.30
C SER A 287 15.09 12.51 35.34
N ARG A 288 15.67 12.95 34.21
CA ARG A 288 16.19 14.32 34.04
C ARG A 288 15.08 15.38 34.12
N LEU A 289 13.85 15.02 33.76
CA LEU A 289 12.66 15.86 33.81
C LEU A 289 11.83 15.56 35.06
N PHE A 290 11.36 16.61 35.73
CA PHE A 290 10.44 16.51 36.85
C PHE A 290 9.25 17.45 36.68
N ILE A 291 8.04 16.96 36.93
CA ILE A 291 6.81 17.75 36.90
C ILE A 291 6.18 17.65 38.30
N PRO A 292 6.19 18.74 39.10
CA PRO A 292 5.60 18.72 40.43
C PRO A 292 4.10 18.46 40.38
N THR A 293 3.58 17.59 41.24
CA THR A 293 2.14 17.29 41.34
C THR A 293 1.49 18.10 42.46
N ALA A 294 0.15 18.16 42.45
CA ALA A 294 -0.62 18.85 43.48
C ALA A 294 -0.35 18.29 44.90
N GLU A 295 -0.04 17.01 45.04
CA GLU A 295 0.32 16.39 46.33
C GLU A 295 1.64 16.89 46.93
N MET A 296 2.44 17.61 46.12
CA MET A 296 3.75 18.14 46.51
C MET A 296 3.67 19.60 46.97
N LEU A 297 2.49 20.22 46.95
CA LEU A 297 2.29 21.61 47.36
C LEU A 297 2.88 21.90 48.75
N GLY A 298 3.67 22.98 48.84
CA GLY A 298 4.34 23.43 50.05
C GLY A 298 5.55 22.59 50.49
N LYS A 299 5.90 21.51 49.76
CA LYS A 299 7.08 20.69 50.05
C LYS A 299 8.32 21.24 49.34
N GLN A 300 9.49 20.92 49.88
CA GLN A 300 10.78 21.25 49.26
C GLN A 300 11.21 20.16 48.28
N VAL A 301 11.80 20.56 47.16
CA VAL A 301 12.29 19.70 46.09
C VAL A 301 13.74 20.03 45.77
N LYS A 302 14.59 19.01 45.63
CA LYS A 302 15.94 19.16 45.07
C LYS A 302 16.16 18.11 43.99
N GLY A 303 16.94 18.44 42.98
CA GLY A 303 17.38 17.50 41.95
C GLY A 303 18.89 17.35 41.97
N CYS A 304 19.36 16.14 41.67
CA CYS A 304 20.76 15.78 41.75
C CYS A 304 21.22 15.05 40.47
N VAL A 305 22.48 15.23 40.13
CA VAL A 305 23.17 14.60 38.99
C VAL A 305 24.42 13.87 39.50
N THR A 306 24.60 12.63 39.05
CA THR A 306 25.84 11.87 39.23
C THR A 306 26.47 11.66 37.85
N PRO A 307 27.54 12.40 37.50
CA PRO A 307 28.20 12.25 36.20
C PRO A 307 28.96 10.93 36.10
N TYR A 308 29.06 10.41 34.88
CA TYR A 308 29.93 9.28 34.56
C TYR A 308 30.86 9.64 33.40
N SER A 309 32.14 9.29 33.50
CA SER A 309 33.10 9.38 32.40
C SER A 309 33.01 8.13 31.53
N LEU A 310 32.94 8.31 30.22
CA LEU A 310 33.01 7.26 29.20
C LEU A 310 34.45 6.73 29.06
N THR A 311 35.44 7.61 29.15
CA THR A 311 36.88 7.30 29.09
C THR A 311 37.54 7.51 30.45
N GLY A 312 38.75 6.99 30.61
CA GLY A 312 39.60 7.13 31.80
C GLY A 312 39.03 6.57 33.10
N HIS A 313 39.79 6.74 34.17
CA HIS A 313 39.45 6.30 35.52
C HIS A 313 39.82 7.36 36.56
N PRO A 314 38.98 7.61 37.58
CA PRO A 314 37.76 6.87 37.95
C PRO A 314 36.50 7.27 37.16
N LYS A 315 35.61 6.31 36.89
CA LYS A 315 34.41 6.52 36.04
C LYS A 315 33.32 7.40 36.67
N ALA A 316 33.29 7.54 38.00
CA ALA A 316 32.36 8.39 38.73
C ALA A 316 32.86 8.57 40.17
N GLN A 317 32.34 9.56 40.88
CA GLN A 317 32.59 9.72 42.32
C GLN A 317 31.39 10.32 43.07
N ASP A 318 31.12 11.61 42.84
CA ASP A 318 30.23 12.42 43.68
C ASP A 318 28.84 12.65 43.07
N ILE A 319 27.85 12.88 43.95
CA ILE A 319 26.51 13.35 43.59
C ILE A 319 26.42 14.86 43.82
N PHE A 320 25.99 15.59 42.81
CA PHE A 320 25.85 17.06 42.85
C PHE A 320 24.37 17.42 42.87
N CYS A 321 23.93 18.20 43.87
CA CYS A 321 22.53 18.53 44.06
C CYS A 321 22.28 20.04 44.01
N THR A 322 21.11 20.42 43.49
CA THR A 322 20.61 21.80 43.59
C THR A 322 20.26 22.17 45.04
N ALA A 323 20.19 23.47 45.32
CA ALA A 323 19.52 23.95 46.53
C ALA A 323 18.02 23.58 46.49
N PRO A 324 17.37 23.32 47.64
CA PRO A 324 15.95 22.99 47.68
C PRO A 324 15.07 24.18 47.22
N SER A 325 14.08 23.90 46.36
CA SER A 325 13.05 24.84 45.90
C SER A 325 11.68 24.46 46.48
N THR A 326 10.80 25.43 46.73
CA THR A 326 9.46 25.16 47.30
C THR A 326 8.41 25.04 46.20
N VAL A 327 7.57 23.99 46.26
CA VAL A 327 6.45 23.82 45.33
C VAL A 327 5.29 24.75 45.70
N THR A 328 4.84 25.55 44.74
CA THR A 328 3.75 26.52 44.90
C THR A 328 2.62 26.26 43.91
N ALA A 329 1.41 26.72 44.26
CA ALA A 329 0.26 26.66 43.36
C ALA A 329 0.34 27.78 42.31
N VAL A 330 -0.16 27.51 41.11
CA VAL A 330 -0.47 28.55 40.13
C VAL A 330 -1.83 29.14 40.51
N ALA A 331 -1.95 30.46 40.62
CA ALA A 331 -3.23 31.09 40.93
C ALA A 331 -4.14 31.13 39.69
N ASP A 332 -5.42 30.77 39.88
CA ASP A 332 -6.52 30.85 38.90
C ASP A 332 -6.19 30.18 37.56
N THR A 333 -6.06 28.85 37.57
CA THR A 333 -5.69 28.13 36.34
C THR A 333 -6.85 27.91 35.40
N LYS A 334 -6.56 27.96 34.09
CA LYS A 334 -7.55 27.61 33.07
C LYS A 334 -7.71 26.09 32.99
N PRO A 335 -8.93 25.56 33.06
CA PRO A 335 -9.15 24.12 32.98
C PRO A 335 -8.86 23.61 31.57
N ARG A 336 -8.64 22.29 31.43
CA ARG A 336 -8.43 21.63 30.14
C ARG A 336 -9.21 20.32 30.03
N ILE A 337 -9.62 20.03 28.80
CA ILE A 337 -10.21 18.74 28.41
C ILE A 337 -9.12 17.81 27.91
N GLN A 338 -9.17 16.55 28.34
CA GLN A 338 -8.37 15.45 27.84
C GLN A 338 -9.29 14.30 27.38
N ASN A 339 -8.79 13.44 26.49
CA ASN A 339 -9.49 12.23 26.04
C ASN A 339 -10.94 12.45 25.55
N LEU A 340 -11.19 13.58 24.86
CA LEU A 340 -12.49 13.89 24.30
C LEU A 340 -12.90 12.83 23.27
N ALA A 341 -14.08 12.25 23.46
CA ALA A 341 -14.63 11.23 22.58
C ALA A 341 -16.16 11.34 22.49
N ILE A 342 -16.71 10.82 21.40
CA ILE A 342 -18.15 10.63 21.22
C ILE A 342 -18.45 9.15 21.48
N THR A 343 -19.37 8.87 22.40
CA THR A 343 -19.90 7.53 22.63
C THR A 343 -21.32 7.41 22.09
N GLY A 344 -21.74 6.18 21.79
CA GLY A 344 -23.02 5.88 21.14
C GLY A 344 -22.90 5.64 19.63
N SER A 345 -23.98 5.16 19.04
CA SER A 345 -24.01 4.78 17.63
C SER A 345 -24.42 5.96 16.74
N ARG A 346 -23.64 6.26 15.70
CA ARG A 346 -23.88 7.44 14.82
C ARG A 346 -24.99 7.24 13.78
N PHE A 347 -25.92 6.34 14.06
CA PHE A 347 -27.07 6.04 13.22
C PHE A 347 -28.29 6.84 13.65
N ALA A 348 -29.13 7.24 12.69
CA ALA A 348 -30.34 8.00 12.95
C ALA A 348 -31.18 7.43 14.11
N GLY A 349 -31.67 8.33 14.98
CA GLY A 349 -32.46 8.01 16.16
C GLY A 349 -31.66 7.62 17.41
N ASN A 350 -30.36 7.30 17.28
CA ASN A 350 -29.52 7.02 18.43
C ASN A 350 -29.04 8.31 19.10
N THR A 351 -28.82 8.24 20.41
CA THR A 351 -28.28 9.36 21.18
C THR A 351 -26.79 9.15 21.42
N LEU A 352 -26.01 10.14 21.02
CA LEU A 352 -24.58 10.26 21.23
C LEU A 352 -24.31 11.04 22.52
N MET A 353 -23.24 10.70 23.21
CA MET A 353 -22.80 11.39 24.43
C MET A 353 -21.35 11.84 24.32
N ALA A 354 -21.08 13.06 24.76
CA ALA A 354 -19.73 13.57 24.95
C ALA A 354 -19.10 12.96 26.22
N GLN A 355 -17.96 12.30 26.06
CA GLN A 355 -17.13 11.80 27.15
C GLN A 355 -15.76 12.46 27.12
N TYR A 356 -15.26 12.86 28.28
CA TYR A 356 -13.98 13.55 28.42
C TYR A 356 -13.45 13.44 29.86
N ASP A 357 -12.15 13.66 30.01
CA ASP A 357 -11.50 13.85 31.30
C ASP A 357 -11.26 15.35 31.53
N TYR A 358 -11.68 15.84 32.69
CA TYR A 358 -11.46 17.22 33.11
C TYR A 358 -10.17 17.31 33.93
N PHE A 359 -9.36 18.33 33.66
CA PHE A 359 -8.19 18.65 34.49
C PHE A 359 -8.16 20.14 34.80
N ASP A 360 -7.91 20.46 36.06
CA ASP A 360 -7.55 21.79 36.54
C ASP A 360 -6.37 21.67 37.53
N ALA A 361 -5.42 22.61 37.51
CA ALA A 361 -4.21 22.52 38.33
C ALA A 361 -4.42 23.00 39.78
N ASP A 362 -5.41 23.86 40.03
CA ASP A 362 -5.81 24.28 41.38
C ASP A 362 -6.99 23.45 41.93
N GLN A 363 -7.47 22.49 41.14
CA GLN A 363 -8.56 21.56 41.45
C GLN A 363 -9.93 22.22 41.63
N ASP A 364 -10.18 23.36 40.98
CA ASP A 364 -11.52 23.92 40.89
C ASP A 364 -12.50 22.93 40.20
N GLU A 365 -13.73 22.85 40.73
CA GLU A 365 -14.77 21.94 40.23
C GLU A 365 -15.10 22.16 38.75
N ASP A 366 -15.36 21.06 38.03
CA ASP A 366 -15.83 21.12 36.65
C ASP A 366 -17.25 21.68 36.59
N THR A 367 -17.37 22.87 35.99
CA THR A 367 -18.66 23.55 35.77
C THR A 367 -19.03 23.61 34.29
N THR A 368 -18.33 22.85 33.44
CA THR A 368 -18.45 22.84 31.98
C THR A 368 -19.88 22.61 31.52
N LYS A 369 -20.43 23.59 30.80
CA LYS A 369 -21.78 23.53 30.21
C LYS A 369 -21.82 23.90 28.73
N ARG A 370 -20.65 24.19 28.13
CA ARG A 370 -20.51 24.56 26.72
C ARG A 370 -20.09 23.37 25.87
N PHE A 371 -21.10 22.70 25.33
CA PHE A 371 -20.99 21.68 24.30
C PHE A 371 -21.52 22.27 22.99
N GLU A 372 -20.85 22.00 21.88
CA GLU A 372 -21.31 22.39 20.55
C GLU A 372 -21.10 21.22 19.58
N TRP A 373 -22.21 20.68 19.09
CA TRP A 373 -22.22 19.63 18.08
C TRP A 373 -22.48 20.28 16.73
N PHE A 374 -21.59 20.07 15.77
CA PHE A 374 -21.74 20.57 14.41
C PHE A 374 -21.87 19.41 13.42
N MET A 375 -22.86 19.51 12.52
CA MET A 375 -22.93 18.69 11.33
C MET A 375 -22.25 19.41 10.18
N VAL A 376 -21.25 18.77 9.59
CA VAL A 376 -20.51 19.25 8.43
C VAL A 376 -21.09 18.58 7.19
N ARG A 377 -21.60 19.37 6.25
CA ARG A 377 -22.12 18.91 4.95
C ARG A 377 -21.54 19.79 3.85
N ASP A 378 -20.90 19.18 2.84
CA ASP A 378 -20.24 19.90 1.74
C ASP A 378 -19.36 21.08 2.22
N ASP A 379 -18.54 20.82 3.24
CA ASP A 379 -17.64 21.77 3.93
C ASP A 379 -18.33 22.93 4.69
N GLU A 380 -19.66 22.91 4.81
CA GLU A 380 -20.44 23.86 5.61
C GLU A 380 -20.77 23.29 6.99
N LEU A 381 -20.52 24.06 8.06
CA LEU A 381 -20.82 23.68 9.44
C LEU A 381 -22.20 24.20 9.87
N SER A 382 -23.00 23.31 10.46
CA SER A 382 -24.30 23.66 11.05
C SER A 382 -24.38 23.16 12.50
N LEU A 383 -24.71 24.05 13.45
CA LEU A 383 -24.88 23.69 14.85
C LEU A 383 -26.16 22.85 15.02
N VAL A 384 -26.03 21.64 15.59
CA VAL A 384 -27.14 20.68 15.74
C VAL A 384 -27.51 20.38 17.19
N SER A 385 -26.62 20.63 18.16
CA SER A 385 -26.92 20.54 19.59
C SER A 385 -25.94 21.36 20.41
N THR A 386 -26.41 21.87 21.56
CA THR A 386 -25.58 22.55 22.56
C THR A 386 -25.55 21.84 23.91
N THR A 387 -26.10 20.63 23.98
CA THR A 387 -26.12 19.83 25.21
C THR A 387 -24.98 18.82 25.22
N GLN A 388 -24.71 18.16 26.35
CA GLN A 388 -23.72 17.08 26.42
C GLN A 388 -24.06 15.89 25.51
N SER A 389 -25.27 15.84 24.96
CA SER A 389 -25.74 14.78 24.06
C SER A 389 -26.24 15.30 22.72
N TYR A 390 -26.27 14.42 21.73
CA TYR A 390 -26.90 14.68 20.44
C TYR A 390 -27.66 13.46 19.93
N THR A 391 -28.93 13.60 19.61
CA THR A 391 -29.70 12.55 18.92
C THR A 391 -29.56 12.71 17.42
N VAL A 392 -29.01 11.69 16.75
CA VAL A 392 -28.72 11.72 15.31
C VAL A 392 -30.01 11.84 14.51
N ALA A 393 -30.10 12.81 13.61
CA ALA A 393 -31.26 13.01 12.75
C ALA A 393 -31.22 12.08 11.52
N THR A 394 -32.39 11.77 10.96
CA THR A 394 -32.53 10.86 9.79
C THR A 394 -31.73 11.29 8.56
N GLY A 395 -31.42 12.59 8.41
CA GLY A 395 -30.64 13.14 7.29
C GLY A 395 -29.15 13.36 7.56
N ASP A 396 -28.62 12.91 8.71
CA ASP A 396 -27.22 13.15 9.05
C ASP A 396 -26.26 12.10 8.48
N GLU A 397 -26.74 10.88 8.24
CA GLU A 397 -25.97 9.82 7.57
C GLU A 397 -25.56 10.25 6.14
N GLY A 398 -24.37 9.87 5.68
CA GLY A 398 -23.90 10.23 4.34
C GLY A 398 -22.39 10.23 4.17
N ALA A 399 -21.93 9.83 2.98
CA ALA A 399 -20.50 9.60 2.69
C ALA A 399 -19.61 10.84 2.85
N LYS A 400 -20.21 12.03 2.72
CA LYS A 400 -19.54 13.34 2.85
C LYS A 400 -19.86 14.05 4.16
N ASN A 401 -20.72 13.48 5.00
CA ASN A 401 -21.14 14.15 6.22
C ASN A 401 -20.17 13.80 7.35
N GLN A 402 -19.87 14.78 8.20
CA GLN A 402 -19.08 14.59 9.40
C GLN A 402 -19.76 15.23 10.60
N LEU A 403 -19.58 14.64 11.77
CA LEU A 403 -20.01 15.18 13.04
C LEU A 403 -18.79 15.70 13.79
N ALA A 404 -18.82 16.97 14.18
CA ALA A 404 -17.85 17.59 15.05
C ALA A 404 -18.46 17.79 16.44
N LEU A 405 -17.71 17.47 17.49
CA LEU A 405 -18.04 17.83 18.86
C LEU A 405 -16.93 18.76 19.38
N CYS A 406 -17.30 19.96 19.78
CA CYS A 406 -16.44 20.91 20.46
C CYS A 406 -16.89 21.09 21.92
N VAL A 407 -15.94 21.02 22.85
CA VAL A 407 -16.16 21.20 24.29
C VAL A 407 -15.23 22.29 24.80
N THR A 408 -15.80 23.27 25.50
CA THR A 408 -15.02 24.35 26.14
C THR A 408 -15.09 24.17 27.65
N PRO A 409 -13.99 23.80 28.32
CA PRO A 409 -14.01 23.55 29.75
C PRO A 409 -14.13 24.85 30.55
N GLU A 410 -14.84 24.79 31.67
CA GLU A 410 -15.07 25.93 32.56
C GLU A 410 -14.98 25.52 34.03
N ASN A 411 -14.34 26.38 34.81
CA ASN A 411 -14.38 26.31 36.28
C ASN A 411 -15.10 27.56 36.81
N ALA A 412 -15.17 27.72 38.14
CA ALA A 412 -15.91 28.83 38.76
C ALA A 412 -15.40 30.24 38.39
N LYS A 413 -14.19 30.37 37.85
CA LYS A 413 -13.48 31.65 37.63
C LYS A 413 -12.97 31.86 36.21
N GLU A 414 -12.53 30.80 35.55
CA GLU A 414 -11.78 30.82 34.30
C GLU A 414 -12.42 29.91 33.23
N THR A 415 -12.16 30.23 31.96
CA THR A 415 -12.58 29.42 30.81
C THR A 415 -11.33 28.91 30.08
N GLY A 416 -11.29 27.60 29.86
CA GLY A 416 -10.21 26.95 29.15
C GLY A 416 -10.34 27.00 27.62
N ALA A 417 -9.39 26.39 26.92
CA ALA A 417 -9.40 26.33 25.47
C ALA A 417 -10.41 25.29 24.96
N THR A 418 -11.17 25.63 23.92
CA THR A 418 -12.06 24.70 23.23
C THR A 418 -11.27 23.57 22.58
N VAL A 419 -11.71 22.33 22.81
CA VAL A 419 -11.18 21.12 22.19
C VAL A 419 -12.26 20.51 21.31
N CYS A 420 -11.92 20.15 20.07
CA CYS A 420 -12.85 19.56 19.12
C CYS A 420 -12.38 18.19 18.63
N VAL A 421 -13.33 17.29 18.38
CA VAL A 421 -13.13 16.00 17.69
C VAL A 421 -14.09 15.85 16.53
N ASN A 422 -13.64 15.21 15.45
CA ASN A 422 -14.40 15.02 14.23
C ASN A 422 -14.55 13.54 13.90
N TYR A 423 -15.74 13.14 13.45
CA TYR A 423 -16.11 11.77 13.19
C TYR A 423 -16.90 11.69 11.88
N ASP A 424 -16.49 10.82 10.97
CA ASP A 424 -17.28 10.54 9.76
C ASP A 424 -18.66 9.97 10.13
N MET A 425 -19.71 10.43 9.45
CA MET A 425 -21.04 9.82 9.60
C MET A 425 -21.11 8.49 8.83
N PRO A 426 -21.94 7.54 9.29
CA PRO A 426 -22.11 6.27 8.60
C PRO A 426 -22.61 6.46 7.18
N ALA A 427 -22.01 5.72 6.25
CA ALA A 427 -22.42 5.68 4.87
C ALA A 427 -22.17 4.30 4.27
N LEU A 428 -23.17 3.80 3.55
CA LEU A 428 -23.12 2.55 2.81
C LEU A 428 -23.16 2.85 1.32
N GLU A 429 -22.12 2.44 0.60
CA GLU A 429 -22.07 2.54 -0.85
C GLU A 429 -22.00 1.15 -1.49
N ALA A 430 -23.08 0.73 -2.15
CA ALA A 430 -23.08 -0.50 -2.94
C ALA A 430 -22.55 -0.25 -4.37
N ARG A 431 -21.84 -1.22 -4.94
CA ARG A 431 -21.32 -1.19 -6.32
C ARG A 431 -21.45 -2.56 -6.96
N GLY A 432 -21.80 -2.60 -8.26
CA GLY A 432 -21.88 -3.85 -9.02
C GLY A 432 -23.13 -3.97 -9.90
N GLU A 433 -23.54 -5.20 -10.18
CA GLU A 433 -24.70 -5.52 -11.02
C GLU A 433 -25.79 -6.25 -10.23
N LEU A 434 -27.03 -5.75 -10.29
CA LEU A 434 -28.21 -6.36 -9.67
C LEU A 434 -28.96 -7.28 -10.65
N ASN A 435 -28.30 -8.32 -11.15
CA ASN A 435 -28.87 -9.31 -12.07
C ASN A 435 -28.42 -10.75 -11.72
N ALA A 436 -29.01 -11.75 -12.36
CA ALA A 436 -28.55 -13.13 -12.22
C ALA A 436 -27.09 -13.27 -12.66
N ASN A 437 -26.29 -13.93 -11.82
CA ASN A 437 -24.83 -14.06 -11.89
C ASN A 437 -24.04 -12.77 -11.65
N GLY A 438 -24.70 -11.69 -11.24
CA GLY A 438 -24.08 -10.45 -10.82
C GLY A 438 -23.43 -10.55 -9.43
N GLU A 439 -22.67 -9.52 -9.09
CA GLU A 439 -22.05 -9.37 -7.78
C GLU A 439 -22.25 -7.94 -7.27
N VAL A 440 -22.62 -7.80 -6.01
CA VAL A 440 -22.71 -6.52 -5.30
C VAL A 440 -21.71 -6.48 -4.16
N LYS A 441 -20.88 -5.45 -4.16
CA LYS A 441 -19.92 -5.15 -3.08
C LYS A 441 -20.39 -3.90 -2.36
N VAL A 442 -20.13 -3.82 -1.06
CA VAL A 442 -20.37 -2.60 -0.29
C VAL A 442 -19.07 -2.01 0.24
N SER A 443 -19.03 -0.70 0.30
CA SER A 443 -18.02 0.06 1.04
C SER A 443 -18.71 0.75 2.21
N LEU A 444 -18.15 0.58 3.40
CA LEU A 444 -18.66 1.15 4.64
C LEU A 444 -17.72 2.27 5.09
N LYS A 445 -18.28 3.43 5.41
CA LYS A 445 -17.56 4.56 6.01
C LYS A 445 -18.28 4.97 7.29
N GLY A 446 -17.55 5.27 8.38
CA GLY A 446 -18.15 5.71 9.65
C GLY A 446 -18.92 4.62 10.43
N TYR A 447 -18.92 3.37 9.97
CA TYR A 447 -19.51 2.24 10.69
C TYR A 447 -18.64 1.82 11.90
N PRO A 448 -19.24 1.35 13.00
CA PRO A 448 -18.50 0.78 14.12
C PRO A 448 -17.83 -0.55 13.73
N GLU A 449 -16.94 -1.06 14.57
CA GLU A 449 -16.44 -2.42 14.41
C GLU A 449 -17.57 -3.45 14.54
N PHE A 450 -17.47 -4.54 13.78
CA PHE A 450 -18.46 -5.61 13.75
C PHE A 450 -17.79 -6.97 13.58
N LYS A 451 -18.43 -8.02 14.10
CA LYS A 451 -17.94 -9.40 14.00
C LYS A 451 -18.46 -10.11 12.76
N ARG A 452 -19.65 -9.75 12.29
CA ARG A 452 -20.29 -10.38 11.12
C ARG A 452 -20.94 -9.35 10.21
N SER A 453 -21.08 -9.72 8.95
CA SER A 453 -21.92 -8.98 8.01
C SER A 453 -22.67 -9.93 7.09
N TYR A 454 -23.84 -9.50 6.63
CA TYR A 454 -24.74 -10.33 5.83
C TYR A 454 -25.77 -9.45 5.10
N TRP A 455 -26.50 -10.08 4.19
CA TRP A 455 -27.56 -9.46 3.41
C TRP A 455 -28.93 -10.00 3.82
N LEU A 456 -29.96 -9.17 3.70
CA LEU A 456 -31.36 -9.56 3.89
C LEU A 456 -32.20 -9.15 2.70
N SER A 457 -33.17 -10.00 2.38
CA SER A 457 -34.26 -9.69 1.46
C SER A 457 -35.49 -9.24 2.22
N THR A 458 -36.27 -8.34 1.61
CA THR A 458 -37.61 -7.99 2.10
C THR A 458 -38.71 -8.93 1.59
N SER A 459 -38.36 -10.01 0.87
CA SER A 459 -39.34 -10.92 0.25
C SER A 459 -40.03 -11.89 1.19
N GLN A 460 -39.47 -12.15 2.37
CA GLN A 460 -39.95 -13.20 3.25
C GLN A 460 -40.50 -12.64 4.56
N THR A 461 -41.50 -13.34 5.09
CA THR A 461 -42.02 -13.10 6.44
C THR A 461 -40.99 -13.44 7.53
N LEU A 462 -40.01 -14.30 7.22
CA LEU A 462 -38.87 -14.62 8.09
C LEU A 462 -37.57 -14.20 7.40
N PRO A 463 -36.74 -13.36 8.03
CA PRO A 463 -35.48 -12.91 7.42
C PRO A 463 -34.49 -14.08 7.33
N LEU A 464 -34.03 -14.37 6.11
CA LEU A 464 -32.93 -15.31 5.88
C LEU A 464 -31.64 -14.53 5.57
N PRO A 465 -30.54 -14.76 6.32
CA PRO A 465 -29.27 -14.11 6.05
C PRO A 465 -28.63 -14.70 4.79
N ILE A 466 -28.29 -13.84 3.84
CA ILE A 466 -27.67 -14.20 2.56
C ILE A 466 -26.23 -13.68 2.55
N GLY A 467 -25.30 -14.43 1.98
CA GLY A 467 -23.90 -14.00 1.84
C GLY A 467 -23.21 -13.72 3.18
N LEU A 468 -23.52 -14.48 4.22
CA LEU A 468 -22.95 -14.32 5.56
C LEU A 468 -21.42 -14.42 5.54
N VAL A 469 -20.76 -13.42 6.13
CA VAL A 469 -19.32 -13.37 6.38
C VAL A 469 -19.09 -13.42 7.90
N SER A 470 -18.15 -14.27 8.31
CA SER A 470 -17.83 -14.52 9.73
C SER A 470 -16.56 -13.79 10.18
N GLU A 471 -15.83 -13.25 9.24
CA GLU A 471 -14.61 -12.49 9.44
C GLU A 471 -14.93 -11.09 9.99
N PRO A 472 -14.33 -10.69 11.12
CA PRO A 472 -14.55 -9.37 11.71
C PRO A 472 -14.19 -8.24 10.74
N ASN A 473 -15.01 -7.20 10.74
CA ASN A 473 -14.83 -5.98 9.94
C ASN A 473 -14.74 -6.21 8.42
N GLN A 474 -15.14 -7.39 7.93
CA GLN A 474 -15.17 -7.69 6.50
C GLN A 474 -16.60 -7.57 5.95
N PRO A 475 -16.86 -6.63 5.02
CA PRO A 475 -18.19 -6.50 4.44
C PRO A 475 -18.54 -7.65 3.49
N ALA A 476 -19.72 -8.22 3.68
CA ALA A 476 -20.23 -9.31 2.87
C ALA A 476 -20.44 -8.91 1.40
N VAL A 477 -19.88 -9.72 0.51
CA VAL A 477 -20.11 -9.61 -0.93
C VAL A 477 -21.32 -10.46 -1.30
N LEU A 478 -22.31 -9.84 -1.94
CA LEU A 478 -23.49 -10.55 -2.44
C LEU A 478 -23.22 -11.07 -3.85
N LYS A 479 -23.03 -12.38 -3.98
CA LYS A 479 -23.06 -13.06 -5.27
C LYS A 479 -24.49 -13.48 -5.58
N ILE A 480 -25.02 -13.06 -6.72
CA ILE A 480 -26.42 -13.28 -7.08
C ILE A 480 -26.49 -14.54 -7.94
N ASP A 481 -26.69 -15.70 -7.33
CA ASP A 481 -27.02 -16.91 -8.07
C ASP A 481 -28.52 -16.96 -8.46
N GLU A 482 -28.94 -18.00 -9.18
CA GLU A 482 -30.33 -18.15 -9.61
C GLU A 482 -31.32 -18.28 -8.43
N ALA A 483 -30.90 -18.83 -7.30
CA ALA A 483 -31.75 -18.99 -6.12
C ALA A 483 -31.99 -17.64 -5.42
N ILE A 484 -30.92 -16.87 -5.20
CA ILE A 484 -30.97 -15.52 -4.62
C ILE A 484 -31.73 -14.57 -5.55
N ALA A 485 -31.50 -14.66 -6.85
CA ALA A 485 -32.22 -13.88 -7.86
C ALA A 485 -33.74 -14.11 -7.73
N SER A 486 -34.15 -15.37 -7.59
CA SER A 486 -35.56 -15.74 -7.47
C SER A 486 -36.20 -15.24 -6.17
N ILE A 487 -35.47 -15.30 -5.05
CA ILE A 487 -35.95 -14.84 -3.73
C ILE A 487 -36.01 -13.31 -3.64
N ASN A 488 -35.14 -12.59 -4.36
CA ASN A 488 -35.02 -11.13 -4.27
C ASN A 488 -35.67 -10.38 -5.44
N ASN A 489 -36.38 -11.10 -6.31
CA ASN A 489 -37.01 -10.52 -7.47
C ASN A 489 -38.02 -9.45 -7.05
N LEU A 490 -37.79 -8.19 -7.44
CA LEU A 490 -38.57 -7.01 -7.07
C LEU A 490 -38.73 -6.79 -5.56
N HIS A 491 -37.78 -7.29 -4.76
CA HIS A 491 -37.66 -6.99 -3.33
C HIS A 491 -36.40 -6.20 -3.04
N SER A 492 -36.48 -5.23 -2.14
CA SER A 492 -35.31 -4.47 -1.74
C SER A 492 -34.35 -5.32 -0.91
N LEU A 493 -33.07 -4.95 -0.97
CA LEU A 493 -32.00 -5.59 -0.22
C LEU A 493 -31.55 -4.71 0.92
N LYS A 494 -31.30 -5.33 2.07
CA LYS A 494 -30.60 -4.68 3.18
C LYS A 494 -29.24 -5.32 3.36
N PHE A 495 -28.24 -4.49 3.63
CA PHE A 495 -26.96 -4.94 4.15
C PHE A 495 -26.94 -4.72 5.65
N CYS A 496 -26.46 -5.72 6.38
CA CYS A 496 -26.45 -5.72 7.83
C CYS A 496 -25.04 -5.99 8.36
N ILE A 497 -24.69 -5.31 9.45
CA ILE A 497 -23.55 -5.65 10.28
C ILE A 497 -24.04 -6.08 11.66
N SER A 498 -23.32 -7.01 12.28
CA SER A 498 -23.58 -7.45 13.65
C SER A 498 -22.35 -7.29 14.52
N PRO A 499 -22.47 -6.68 15.71
CA PRO A 499 -21.39 -6.66 16.70
C PRO A 499 -21.13 -8.06 17.29
N ASP A 500 -22.04 -9.01 17.08
CA ASP A 500 -22.02 -10.33 17.71
C ASP A 500 -21.57 -11.47 16.77
N GLU A 501 -21.29 -12.61 17.39
CA GLU A 501 -21.09 -13.87 16.67
C GLU A 501 -22.40 -14.52 16.21
N ARG A 502 -23.56 -13.91 16.46
CA ARG A 502 -24.85 -14.35 15.92
C ARG A 502 -25.43 -13.21 15.09
N VAL A 503 -26.23 -13.55 14.08
CA VAL A 503 -26.91 -12.58 13.22
C VAL A 503 -28.42 -12.62 13.45
N LEU A 504 -29.12 -11.61 12.94
CA LEU A 504 -30.54 -11.36 13.18
C LEU A 504 -30.85 -10.97 14.63
N ASN A 505 -29.93 -10.27 15.27
CA ASN A 505 -30.12 -9.74 16.62
C ASN A 505 -30.81 -8.36 16.55
N GLU A 506 -31.38 -7.91 17.66
CA GLU A 506 -32.08 -6.61 17.73
C GLU A 506 -31.12 -5.41 17.59
N ASP A 507 -29.84 -5.60 17.90
CA ASP A 507 -28.78 -4.59 17.81
C ASP A 507 -28.02 -4.63 16.46
N ASP A 508 -28.39 -5.52 15.54
CA ASP A 508 -27.83 -5.54 14.19
C ASP A 508 -28.21 -4.27 13.43
N VAL A 509 -27.21 -3.67 12.78
CA VAL A 509 -27.42 -2.46 12.01
C VAL A 509 -27.65 -2.82 10.55
N CYS A 510 -28.90 -2.78 10.13
CA CYS A 510 -29.32 -3.02 8.75
C CYS A 510 -29.66 -1.71 8.01
N ARG A 511 -29.22 -1.59 6.76
CA ARG A 511 -29.56 -0.48 5.86
C ARG A 511 -29.98 -1.00 4.49
N GLU A 512 -31.06 -0.45 3.96
CA GLU A 512 -31.49 -0.72 2.59
C GLU A 512 -30.46 -0.18 1.60
N VAL A 513 -30.19 -0.97 0.56
CA VAL A 513 -29.30 -0.55 -0.52
C VAL A 513 -30.09 0.29 -1.50
N THR A 514 -29.63 1.53 -1.65
CA THR A 514 -30.23 2.51 -2.53
C THR A 514 -29.47 2.64 -3.84
N LEU A 515 -30.16 3.12 -4.87
CA LEU A 515 -29.59 3.42 -6.17
C LEU A 515 -28.53 4.51 -6.02
N ASN A 516 -27.37 4.21 -6.59
CA ASN A 516 -26.31 5.18 -6.76
C ASN A 516 -25.68 4.99 -8.14
N ASN A 517 -24.81 5.90 -8.54
CA ASN A 517 -24.18 5.89 -9.86
C ASN A 517 -23.24 4.69 -10.12
N ARG A 518 -23.05 3.80 -9.14
CA ARG A 518 -22.13 2.66 -9.17
C ARG A 518 -22.83 1.32 -9.11
N LEU A 519 -24.15 1.31 -8.99
CA LEU A 519 -24.98 0.11 -8.98
C LEU A 519 -25.84 0.09 -10.25
N HIS A 520 -25.68 -0.96 -11.06
CA HIS A 520 -26.28 -1.04 -12.37
C HIS A 520 -27.36 -2.13 -12.44
N ARG A 521 -28.29 -1.98 -13.39
CA ARG A 521 -29.33 -2.96 -13.76
C ARG A 521 -30.38 -3.27 -12.68
N GLY A 522 -30.45 -2.49 -11.60
CA GLY A 522 -31.60 -2.50 -10.70
C GLY A 522 -32.82 -1.82 -11.32
N VAL A 523 -34.01 -2.12 -10.81
CA VAL A 523 -35.26 -1.43 -11.15
C VAL A 523 -35.77 -0.64 -9.96
N GLN A 524 -36.31 0.55 -10.21
CA GLN A 524 -36.95 1.38 -9.19
C GLN A 524 -38.25 0.72 -8.71
N LEU A 525 -38.44 0.67 -7.40
CA LEU A 525 -39.65 0.10 -6.79
C LEU A 525 -40.77 1.14 -6.64
N ASP A 526 -40.45 2.29 -6.06
CA ASP A 526 -41.41 3.30 -5.59
C ASP A 526 -41.31 4.59 -6.40
N LEU A 527 -42.43 5.19 -6.81
CA LEU A 527 -42.45 6.48 -7.51
C LEU A 527 -42.09 7.67 -6.62
N SER A 528 -42.37 7.59 -5.32
CA SER A 528 -42.10 8.64 -4.34
C SER A 528 -40.64 8.67 -3.89
N ASP A 529 -39.95 7.53 -3.95
CA ASP A 529 -38.53 7.38 -3.65
C ASP A 529 -37.81 6.64 -4.78
N GLN A 530 -37.17 7.43 -5.66
CA GLN A 530 -36.42 6.90 -6.81
C GLN A 530 -35.11 6.19 -6.41
N THR A 531 -34.72 6.27 -5.14
CA THR A 531 -33.50 5.63 -4.65
C THR A 531 -33.75 4.17 -4.28
N ARG A 532 -34.99 3.73 -4.08
CA ARG A 532 -35.30 2.34 -3.75
C ARG A 532 -35.27 1.45 -4.98
N ILE A 533 -34.47 0.39 -4.88
CA ILE A 533 -34.20 -0.50 -6.01
C ILE A 533 -34.28 -1.97 -5.63
N ALA A 534 -34.59 -2.78 -6.64
CA ALA A 534 -34.57 -4.22 -6.56
C ALA A 534 -33.99 -4.86 -7.81
N MET A 535 -33.68 -6.16 -7.69
CA MET A 535 -33.40 -6.99 -8.85
C MET A 535 -34.66 -7.17 -9.67
N ASN A 536 -34.51 -7.28 -10.98
CA ASN A 536 -35.61 -7.55 -11.88
C ASN A 536 -35.27 -8.76 -12.75
N VAL A 537 -35.66 -9.94 -12.27
CA VAL A 537 -35.30 -11.24 -12.84
C VAL A 537 -36.55 -12.09 -13.01
N ASN A 538 -36.40 -13.26 -13.63
CA ASN A 538 -37.50 -14.21 -13.86
C ASN A 538 -38.73 -13.60 -14.56
N GLN A 539 -38.60 -12.52 -15.35
CA GLN A 539 -39.72 -11.88 -16.06
C GLN A 539 -40.51 -12.83 -16.96
N ARG A 540 -39.89 -13.95 -17.33
CA ARG A 540 -40.31 -14.93 -18.31
C ARG A 540 -40.24 -16.32 -17.71
N VAL A 541 -41.30 -17.11 -17.86
CA VAL A 541 -41.33 -18.51 -17.40
C VAL A 541 -41.93 -19.42 -18.45
N LYS A 542 -41.37 -20.63 -18.56
CA LYS A 542 -41.96 -21.68 -19.39
C LYS A 542 -42.94 -22.51 -18.55
N TYR A 543 -44.19 -22.58 -19.00
CA TYR A 543 -45.26 -23.29 -18.31
C TYR A 543 -45.86 -24.35 -19.24
N ASN A 544 -45.89 -25.60 -18.79
CA ASN A 544 -46.55 -26.67 -19.53
C ASN A 544 -48.00 -26.81 -19.04
N TYR A 545 -48.96 -26.65 -19.96
CA TYR A 545 -50.37 -26.88 -19.66
C TYR A 545 -50.96 -27.84 -20.70
N LYS A 546 -51.45 -28.98 -20.21
CA LYS A 546 -52.04 -30.06 -21.04
C LYS A 546 -51.13 -30.49 -22.20
N GLY A 547 -49.81 -30.52 -21.98
CA GLY A 547 -48.84 -30.94 -22.99
C GLY A 547 -48.35 -29.85 -23.95
N PHE A 548 -48.85 -28.61 -23.83
CA PHE A 548 -48.40 -27.46 -24.60
C PHE A 548 -47.49 -26.56 -23.76
N ASN A 549 -46.40 -26.09 -24.36
CA ASN A 549 -45.47 -25.17 -23.71
C ASN A 549 -45.87 -23.73 -24.02
N TYR A 550 -46.12 -22.98 -22.95
CA TYR A 550 -46.41 -21.56 -22.98
C TYR A 550 -45.25 -20.79 -22.40
N ASP A 551 -44.95 -19.66 -23.01
CA ASP A 551 -44.05 -18.65 -22.51
C ASP A 551 -44.86 -17.55 -21.85
N LEU A 552 -44.85 -17.50 -20.52
CA LEU A 552 -45.63 -16.54 -19.72
C LEU A 552 -44.73 -15.39 -19.27
N ARG A 553 -45.28 -14.17 -19.35
CA ARG A 553 -44.67 -12.96 -18.81
C ARG A 553 -45.49 -12.45 -17.64
N ARG A 554 -44.86 -12.29 -16.48
CA ARG A 554 -45.54 -11.65 -15.35
C ARG A 554 -45.97 -10.23 -15.72
N PRO A 555 -46.89 -9.62 -14.94
CA PRO A 555 -47.24 -8.23 -15.13
C PRO A 555 -45.99 -7.35 -15.08
N PHE A 556 -45.92 -6.42 -16.03
CA PHE A 556 -44.84 -5.44 -16.08
C PHE A 556 -44.97 -4.47 -14.92
N THR A 557 -43.83 -4.08 -14.37
CA THR A 557 -43.71 -2.88 -13.52
C THR A 557 -43.77 -1.64 -14.40
N TRP A 558 -44.12 -0.50 -13.81
CA TRP A 558 -44.10 0.77 -14.53
C TRP A 558 -42.70 1.11 -15.04
N ALA A 559 -41.67 0.87 -14.22
CA ALA A 559 -40.28 1.10 -14.61
C ALA A 559 -39.86 0.27 -15.82
N GLU A 560 -40.29 -1.00 -15.92
CA GLU A 560 -40.07 -1.83 -17.12
C GLU A 560 -40.77 -1.25 -18.35
N PHE A 561 -42.00 -0.77 -18.19
CA PHE A 561 -42.75 -0.16 -19.29
C PHE A 561 -42.07 1.10 -19.82
N VAL A 562 -41.60 1.98 -18.94
CA VAL A 562 -40.84 3.18 -19.32
C VAL A 562 -39.57 2.81 -20.09
N GLN A 563 -38.86 1.76 -19.67
CA GLN A 563 -37.65 1.29 -20.37
C GLN A 563 -37.91 0.79 -21.80
N THR A 564 -39.14 0.42 -22.15
CA THR A 564 -39.48 0.05 -23.55
C THR A 564 -39.52 1.24 -24.50
N GLY A 565 -39.57 2.48 -23.97
CA GLY A 565 -39.78 3.70 -24.76
C GLY A 565 -41.22 3.88 -25.25
N LEU A 566 -42.15 3.01 -24.85
CA LEU A 566 -43.56 3.09 -25.25
C LEU A 566 -44.41 3.98 -24.34
N ALA A 567 -43.87 4.43 -23.20
CA ALA A 567 -44.59 5.28 -22.25
C ALA A 567 -44.95 6.65 -22.82
N ASP A 568 -44.12 7.18 -23.73
CA ASP A 568 -44.34 8.47 -24.39
C ASP A 568 -45.10 8.35 -25.73
N ASN A 569 -45.55 7.14 -26.09
CA ASN A 569 -46.27 6.89 -27.33
C ASN A 569 -47.79 7.03 -27.12
N ASP A 570 -48.42 7.93 -27.88
CA ASP A 570 -49.87 8.16 -27.88
C ASP A 570 -50.70 6.87 -28.11
N GLU A 571 -50.11 5.87 -28.77
CA GLU A 571 -50.72 4.55 -29.03
C GLU A 571 -51.09 3.77 -27.76
N TYR A 572 -50.38 4.01 -26.64
CA TYR A 572 -50.59 3.33 -25.35
C TYR A 572 -51.06 4.29 -24.24
N ASN A 573 -51.88 5.27 -24.59
CA ASN A 573 -52.36 6.31 -23.68
C ASN A 573 -53.17 5.85 -22.45
N SER A 574 -53.64 4.60 -22.38
CA SER A 574 -54.29 4.08 -21.15
C SER A 574 -53.33 3.48 -20.14
N ALA A 575 -52.03 3.39 -20.46
CA ALA A 575 -51.00 2.94 -19.53
C ALA A 575 -50.99 3.80 -18.27
N GLU A 576 -50.98 3.17 -17.10
CA GLU A 576 -50.99 3.87 -15.81
C GLU A 576 -50.11 3.14 -14.77
N PRO A 577 -49.29 3.87 -14.00
CA PRO A 577 -48.60 3.32 -12.84
C PRO A 577 -49.57 3.12 -11.68
N VAL A 578 -49.45 2.01 -10.96
CA VAL A 578 -50.26 1.77 -9.77
C VAL A 578 -49.48 1.05 -8.68
N VAL A 579 -49.57 1.53 -7.45
CA VAL A 579 -49.05 0.81 -6.28
C VAL A 579 -49.93 -0.40 -6.03
N LEU A 580 -49.31 -1.56 -5.94
CA LEU A 580 -50.01 -2.83 -5.78
C LEU A 580 -50.34 -3.06 -4.30
N THR A 581 -51.52 -3.60 -4.03
CA THR A 581 -52.00 -3.81 -2.65
C THR A 581 -50.96 -4.58 -1.83
N GLY A 582 -50.52 -4.01 -0.72
CA GLY A 582 -49.59 -4.65 0.21
C GLY A 582 -48.13 -4.70 -0.26
N SER A 583 -47.71 -3.89 -1.25
CA SER A 583 -46.30 -3.83 -1.66
C SER A 583 -45.85 -2.45 -2.10
N ASP A 584 -44.53 -2.26 -2.11
CA ASP A 584 -43.86 -1.08 -2.65
C ASP A 584 -43.65 -1.15 -4.17
N ILE A 585 -44.13 -2.19 -4.85
CA ILE A 585 -43.96 -2.39 -6.28
C ILE A 585 -44.99 -1.57 -7.04
N VAL A 586 -44.53 -0.77 -8.01
CA VAL A 586 -45.40 -0.03 -8.94
C VAL A 586 -45.63 -0.86 -10.20
N GLY A 587 -46.84 -1.40 -10.34
CA GLY A 587 -47.28 -2.19 -11.50
C GLY A 587 -47.81 -1.33 -12.66
N LEU A 588 -47.92 -1.95 -13.84
CA LEU A 588 -48.57 -1.39 -15.02
C LEU A 588 -50.02 -1.88 -15.14
N LYS A 589 -50.96 -0.95 -15.35
CA LYS A 589 -52.35 -1.25 -15.76
C LYS A 589 -52.67 -0.62 -17.11
N MET A 590 -53.51 -1.29 -17.89
CA MET A 590 -54.03 -0.80 -19.18
C MET A 590 -55.48 -1.23 -19.37
N THR A 591 -56.20 -0.56 -20.27
CA THR A 591 -57.51 -1.02 -20.75
C THR A 591 -57.41 -2.38 -21.47
N PRO A 592 -58.50 -3.17 -21.53
CA PRO A 592 -58.46 -4.51 -22.10
C PRO A 592 -57.86 -4.61 -23.50
N GLU A 593 -58.22 -3.67 -24.37
CA GLU A 593 -57.79 -3.69 -25.76
C GLU A 593 -56.31 -3.28 -25.91
N GLN A 594 -55.88 -2.21 -25.22
CA GLN A 594 -54.48 -1.80 -25.26
C GLN A 594 -53.55 -2.82 -24.59
N ALA A 595 -53.98 -3.50 -23.51
CA ALA A 595 -53.23 -4.60 -22.91
C ALA A 595 -52.98 -5.75 -23.91
N ASN A 596 -54.01 -6.16 -24.63
CA ASN A 596 -53.89 -7.21 -25.65
C ASN A 596 -53.03 -6.78 -26.84
N GLN A 597 -53.14 -5.53 -27.27
CA GLN A 597 -52.27 -4.97 -28.32
C GLN A 597 -50.81 -4.90 -27.87
N PHE A 598 -50.55 -4.45 -26.64
CA PHE A 598 -49.21 -4.42 -26.04
C PHE A 598 -48.60 -5.83 -26.04
N CYS A 599 -49.30 -6.84 -25.52
CA CYS A 599 -48.78 -8.21 -25.47
C CYS A 599 -48.45 -8.75 -26.88
N ARG A 600 -49.35 -8.55 -27.86
CA ARG A 600 -49.16 -9.03 -29.23
C ARG A 600 -47.98 -8.36 -29.93
N ARG A 601 -47.84 -7.05 -29.75
CA ARG A 601 -46.79 -6.27 -30.41
C ARG A 601 -45.42 -6.56 -29.80
N THR A 602 -45.35 -6.61 -28.48
CA THR A 602 -44.07 -6.73 -27.77
C THR A 602 -43.49 -8.15 -27.85
N PHE A 603 -44.33 -9.19 -27.92
CA PHE A 603 -43.87 -10.58 -27.82
C PHE A 603 -44.23 -11.50 -29.01
N GLY A 604 -45.03 -11.03 -29.97
CA GLY A 604 -45.60 -11.87 -31.04
C GLY A 604 -46.99 -12.44 -30.67
N ALA A 605 -47.59 -13.28 -31.53
CA ALA A 605 -48.89 -13.88 -31.21
C ALA A 605 -48.74 -14.93 -30.07
N GLN A 606 -49.43 -14.89 -28.93
CA GLN A 606 -50.79 -14.38 -28.63
C GLN A 606 -50.90 -13.64 -27.27
N GLY A 607 -51.06 -12.31 -27.29
CA GLY A 607 -51.99 -11.53 -26.44
C GLY A 607 -51.99 -11.69 -24.90
N VAL A 608 -53.10 -11.25 -24.30
CA VAL A 608 -53.39 -11.42 -22.86
C VAL A 608 -53.73 -12.89 -22.58
N ILE A 609 -53.26 -13.40 -21.43
CA ILE A 609 -53.47 -14.78 -20.97
C ILE A 609 -54.92 -15.26 -21.09
N SER A 610 -55.10 -16.49 -21.54
CA SER A 610 -56.44 -17.10 -21.59
C SER A 610 -56.93 -17.47 -20.20
N SER A 611 -58.24 -17.38 -19.97
CA SER A 611 -58.84 -17.68 -18.66
C SER A 611 -58.52 -19.09 -18.16
N PRO A 612 -58.59 -20.17 -18.98
CA PRO A 612 -58.24 -21.53 -18.53
C PRO A 612 -56.77 -21.68 -18.14
N LEU A 613 -55.86 -20.99 -18.84
CA LEU A 613 -54.44 -21.01 -18.54
C LEU A 613 -54.15 -20.27 -17.24
N PHE A 614 -54.80 -19.13 -17.02
CA PHE A 614 -54.70 -18.37 -15.78
C PHE A 614 -55.29 -19.11 -14.57
N ALA A 615 -56.44 -19.79 -14.72
CA ALA A 615 -56.99 -20.67 -13.67
C ALA A 615 -55.99 -21.76 -13.26
N SER A 616 -55.39 -22.44 -14.25
CA SER A 616 -54.37 -23.46 -14.01
C SER A 616 -53.15 -22.89 -13.28
N LEU A 617 -52.72 -21.69 -13.67
CA LEU A 617 -51.60 -20.98 -13.05
C LEU A 617 -51.89 -20.61 -11.58
N ARG A 618 -53.11 -20.17 -11.26
CA ARG A 618 -53.52 -19.90 -9.87
C ARG A 618 -53.65 -21.19 -9.05
N ALA A 619 -54.22 -22.24 -9.64
CA ALA A 619 -54.47 -23.50 -8.96
C ALA A 619 -53.19 -24.25 -8.57
N SER A 620 -52.07 -24.02 -9.27
CA SER A 620 -50.80 -24.68 -8.92
C SER A 620 -50.25 -24.27 -7.54
N LYS A 621 -50.74 -23.17 -6.92
CA LYS A 621 -50.51 -22.75 -5.52
C LYS A 621 -49.07 -22.85 -4.98
N THR A 622 -48.07 -22.87 -5.85
CA THR A 622 -46.66 -22.87 -5.48
C THR A 622 -46.03 -21.58 -5.97
N ASP A 623 -45.16 -20.99 -5.14
CA ASP A 623 -44.33 -19.81 -5.41
C ASP A 623 -43.94 -19.77 -6.89
N LEU A 624 -44.68 -18.97 -7.66
CA LEU A 624 -44.68 -18.97 -9.12
C LEU A 624 -43.29 -18.57 -9.62
N TYR A 625 -42.37 -19.51 -9.79
CA TYR A 625 -41.05 -19.28 -10.39
C TYR A 625 -40.26 -18.09 -9.78
N GLY A 626 -40.52 -17.74 -8.52
CA GLY A 626 -39.96 -16.54 -7.88
C GLY A 626 -40.54 -15.21 -8.40
N TRP A 627 -41.79 -15.17 -8.83
CA TRP A 627 -42.55 -13.94 -9.08
C TRP A 627 -43.09 -13.38 -7.75
N PRO A 628 -43.02 -12.06 -7.53
CA PRO A 628 -43.59 -11.45 -6.33
C PRO A 628 -45.07 -11.77 -6.19
N MET A 629 -45.48 -12.29 -5.04
CA MET A 629 -46.89 -12.60 -4.77
C MET A 629 -47.77 -11.35 -4.89
N ALA A 630 -47.28 -10.18 -4.48
CA ALA A 630 -48.00 -8.92 -4.62
C ALA A 630 -48.38 -8.57 -6.07
N LEU A 631 -47.59 -9.01 -7.06
CA LEU A 631 -47.97 -8.89 -8.46
C LEU A 631 -49.11 -9.84 -8.82
N MET A 632 -49.20 -11.01 -8.18
CA MET A 632 -50.08 -12.14 -8.51
C MET A 632 -51.38 -12.23 -7.69
N GLU A 633 -51.49 -11.55 -6.55
CA GLU A 633 -52.67 -11.57 -5.68
C GLU A 633 -53.77 -10.57 -6.09
N GLN A 634 -53.62 -9.95 -7.25
CA GLN A 634 -54.54 -8.93 -7.76
C GLN A 634 -55.59 -9.54 -8.70
N ALA A 635 -56.65 -8.78 -8.97
CA ALA A 635 -57.61 -9.09 -10.01
C ALA A 635 -57.01 -8.82 -11.40
N PHE A 636 -57.03 -9.82 -12.29
CA PHE A 636 -56.36 -9.78 -13.59
C PHE A 636 -57.31 -9.76 -14.77
N LEU A 637 -56.89 -9.08 -15.82
CA LEU A 637 -57.48 -9.24 -17.13
C LEU A 637 -57.11 -10.61 -17.72
N THR A 638 -58.12 -11.39 -18.08
CA THR A 638 -57.96 -12.62 -18.86
C THR A 638 -58.86 -12.61 -20.10
N LYS A 639 -58.57 -13.49 -21.06
CA LYS A 639 -59.33 -13.61 -22.30
C LYS A 639 -60.02 -14.96 -22.43
N GLN A 640 -61.34 -14.95 -22.61
CA GLN A 640 -62.14 -16.15 -22.85
C GLN A 640 -62.00 -16.63 -24.31
N TYR A 641 -62.41 -17.87 -24.57
CA TYR A 641 -62.38 -18.49 -25.91
C TYR A 641 -63.15 -17.69 -26.96
N GLU A 642 -64.31 -17.14 -26.59
CA GLU A 642 -65.16 -16.32 -27.48
C GLU A 642 -64.57 -14.93 -27.75
N GLY A 643 -63.41 -14.61 -27.16
CA GLY A 643 -62.69 -13.36 -27.34
C GLY A 643 -63.06 -12.25 -26.35
N ALA A 644 -64.05 -12.49 -25.48
CA ALA A 644 -64.43 -11.58 -24.40
C ALA A 644 -63.33 -11.44 -23.35
N TYR A 645 -63.17 -10.23 -22.82
CA TYR A 645 -62.27 -9.94 -21.70
C TYR A 645 -63.04 -10.04 -20.38
N VAL A 646 -62.48 -10.76 -19.42
CA VAL A 646 -63.08 -10.98 -18.09
C VAL A 646 -62.04 -10.77 -17.00
N ILE A 647 -62.51 -10.59 -15.76
CA ILE A 647 -61.67 -10.40 -14.58
C ILE A 647 -61.55 -11.70 -13.81
N ASP A 648 -60.32 -12.17 -13.67
CA ASP A 648 -59.98 -13.49 -13.13
C ASP A 648 -60.61 -14.67 -13.90
N ALA A 649 -60.08 -15.87 -13.69
CA ALA A 649 -60.55 -17.05 -14.43
C ALA A 649 -61.81 -17.69 -13.85
N ASP A 650 -62.13 -17.40 -12.59
CA ASP A 650 -63.21 -18.06 -11.82
C ASP A 650 -64.42 -17.14 -11.57
N VAL A 651 -64.36 -15.89 -12.01
CA VAL A 651 -65.43 -14.90 -11.83
C VAL A 651 -65.93 -14.49 -13.22
N GLU A 652 -67.20 -14.75 -13.54
CA GLU A 652 -67.84 -14.28 -14.78
C GLU A 652 -68.05 -12.74 -14.80
N GLN A 653 -67.13 -11.97 -14.20
CA GLN A 653 -67.17 -10.53 -14.24
C GLN A 653 -66.56 -10.05 -15.55
N VAL A 654 -67.42 -9.58 -16.46
CA VAL A 654 -67.01 -8.94 -17.71
C VAL A 654 -66.13 -7.73 -17.40
N ALA A 655 -64.96 -7.65 -18.05
CA ALA A 655 -64.06 -6.52 -17.90
C ALA A 655 -64.65 -5.28 -18.59
N GLU A 656 -64.86 -4.21 -17.82
CA GLU A 656 -65.29 -2.92 -18.38
C GLU A 656 -64.25 -2.37 -19.37
N SER A 657 -64.69 -1.94 -20.55
CA SER A 657 -63.79 -1.57 -21.67
C SER A 657 -62.89 -0.36 -21.41
N GLN A 658 -63.30 0.56 -20.53
CA GLN A 658 -62.55 1.78 -20.19
C GLN A 658 -61.76 1.67 -18.88
N LYS A 659 -61.99 0.62 -18.09
CA LYS A 659 -61.29 0.41 -16.83
C LYS A 659 -59.95 -0.28 -17.09
N LYS A 660 -58.97 0.02 -16.25
CA LYS A 660 -57.59 -0.46 -16.42
C LYS A 660 -57.30 -1.60 -15.46
N TYR A 661 -56.63 -2.62 -15.96
CA TYR A 661 -56.37 -3.86 -15.24
C TYR A 661 -54.91 -4.29 -15.42
N PRO A 662 -54.34 -5.01 -14.44
CA PRO A 662 -53.08 -5.69 -14.64
C PRO A 662 -53.31 -6.90 -15.54
N PHE A 663 -52.29 -7.30 -16.28
CA PHE A 663 -52.42 -8.35 -17.28
C PHE A 663 -51.12 -9.17 -17.39
N ILE A 664 -51.26 -10.43 -17.81
CA ILE A 664 -50.17 -11.35 -18.12
C ILE A 664 -50.17 -11.57 -19.62
N CYS A 665 -48.99 -11.47 -20.25
CA CYS A 665 -48.82 -11.79 -21.65
C CYS A 665 -48.37 -13.24 -21.83
N TYR A 666 -48.77 -13.88 -22.93
CA TYR A 666 -48.24 -15.20 -23.28
C TYR A 666 -47.92 -15.37 -24.76
N VAL A 667 -47.09 -16.37 -25.04
CA VAL A 667 -46.81 -16.87 -26.39
C VAL A 667 -46.79 -18.40 -26.35
N SER A 668 -47.36 -19.06 -27.35
CA SER A 668 -47.28 -20.52 -27.47
C SER A 668 -46.02 -20.91 -28.26
N GLU A 669 -45.24 -21.90 -27.81
CA GLU A 669 -44.05 -22.38 -28.54
C GLU A 669 -44.42 -23.18 -29.80
N THR A 670 -45.65 -23.68 -29.90
CA THR A 670 -46.21 -24.28 -31.11
C THR A 670 -47.33 -23.39 -31.66
N ASN A 671 -47.37 -23.17 -32.98
CA ASN A 671 -48.49 -22.50 -33.66
C ASN A 671 -49.84 -23.28 -33.56
N GLN A 672 -49.88 -24.35 -32.76
CA GLN A 672 -51.10 -25.09 -32.50
C GLN A 672 -51.85 -24.45 -31.33
N PHE A 673 -52.99 -23.87 -31.66
CA PHE A 673 -54.01 -23.42 -30.73
C PHE A 673 -54.54 -24.61 -29.93
N TYR A 674 -54.63 -24.49 -28.61
CA TYR A 674 -55.71 -25.15 -27.88
C TYR A 674 -56.96 -24.26 -27.96
N GLY A 675 -57.65 -24.40 -29.10
CA GLY A 675 -58.89 -23.72 -29.46
C GLY A 675 -59.61 -24.39 -30.62
N GLU A 676 -59.26 -25.63 -30.98
CA GLU A 676 -60.05 -26.49 -31.86
C GLU A 676 -60.40 -27.78 -31.12
N ARG A 677 -61.34 -27.67 -30.19
CA ARG A 677 -62.43 -28.63 -29.99
C ARG A 677 -63.47 -28.05 -29.04
#